data_AF-A0A098S876-F1
#
_entry.id   AF-A0A098S876-F1
#
_cell.length_a   1.000
_cell.length_b   1.000
_cell.length_c   1.000
_cell.angle_alpha   90.00
_cell.angle_beta   90.00
_cell.angle_gamma   90.00
#
_symmetry.space_group_name_H-M   'P 1'
#
loop_
_entity.id
_entity.type
_entity.pdbx_description
1 polymer ?
#
loop_
_entity_poly.entity_id
_entity_poly.type
_entity_poly.pdbx_seq_one_letter_code
_entity_poly.pdbx_strand_id
1 'polypeptide(L)'
;MLIQPGGKVNLHPESTHSAIPEKHSLIADGSRQGKWPYWNTHQKYQRMQTRILLLLTALGLHHLLNAQCGPPENMSDLFGNEIQARITTGGDLFWDGNDARFRITSTPGMPSTIFAEGLWLGGIDPAGNLKVSAQTYGRASGESDYFPGPLPSGGAIDADACANWDRTWSVRRYEIEAHLADFADNGTVDTPQPAILEWPGKGNPYFEEAFGFPLPNDEHGLAPFADTDGDGLYDPMAGDYPALEEVAVTPEQMIWSVFNDAGDVHGQTLGNPLNMEIQRTSWAVSCGGSILDRTVFVQYQLINRGVELLDSLRFAIWTDFDLGCYTDDYVGSAPEYNAFFVYNDNPIDQNPCPQGVDSFGENPPVQSSVILSHPLSSYILFTGGNGPPGTSNPGQPTSYYHYMNGRWLDDTPITVGGNGYMSSTEETTFMFPDDPNDPEGWSLYSEQLMGRDWRGVGGVRLGSLSPNESVTVATARLYTRVPGNDFLENVSAMYGELDALHEAYANGFEDACPQQPLCTNDCVWPGDANADGIANQEDLLAIGLNATTTGPTRDGGLFWGPKVADDWSTDLVKHADTDGNGSIDTADVEVTHLNYNLRRPDYVESPTYVEGPELQVGPAFPNGFNGVNAGSIVLTRISLADVSELKGLSFSIEFDTRYFDGTIHPATISGSSEELYARMPLNEEGLIGFARYKMAPGTLIEGTGTYELFTMQVREYFDIPVPSDTSYLRFRDIVAVREDGSLIPIGGMTVPVIFNGVFVDTEDVPAQEQLQVFPNPTTGQLHVNFPGQQVEQLEVWNSTGQAVRRAQGPFHEQHTLDLSGLPAGLYTLRARMATGMRVEKVVVQP
;
A
#
# COMPACT_ATOMS: atom_id res chain seq x y z
N MET A 1 -40.17 -33.33 -10.25
CA MET A 1 -41.06 -34.26 -10.97
C MET A 1 -40.13 -35.16 -11.81
N LEU A 2 -39.79 -36.36 -11.31
CA LEU A 2 -40.13 -37.68 -11.92
C LEU A 2 -39.53 -37.81 -13.35
N ILE A 3 -38.57 -38.68 -13.72
CA ILE A 3 -38.46 -40.15 -13.54
C ILE A 3 -37.15 -40.62 -14.23
N GLN A 4 -36.43 -41.59 -13.64
CA GLN A 4 -35.48 -42.48 -14.35
C GLN A 4 -36.22 -43.59 -15.11
N PRO A 5 -35.64 -44.20 -16.16
CA PRO A 5 -35.15 -45.59 -16.01
C PRO A 5 -33.85 -45.86 -16.81
N GLY A 6 -32.88 -46.65 -16.33
CA GLY A 6 -32.80 -48.12 -16.43
C GLY A 6 -32.50 -48.57 -17.89
N GLY A 7 -31.51 -49.37 -18.27
CA GLY A 7 -30.52 -50.25 -17.64
C GLY A 7 -30.15 -51.36 -18.65
N LYS A 8 -28.99 -52.04 -18.44
CA LYS A 8 -28.51 -53.33 -19.03
C LYS A 8 -27.69 -53.31 -20.35
N VAL A 9 -26.66 -54.14 -20.62
CA VAL A 9 -25.86 -55.19 -19.92
C VAL A 9 -24.78 -55.74 -20.92
N ASN A 10 -23.59 -56.14 -20.39
CA ASN A 10 -22.56 -57.11 -20.85
C ASN A 10 -21.72 -56.90 -22.14
N LEU A 11 -20.38 -57.00 -22.06
CA LEU A 11 -19.59 -58.25 -22.04
C LEU A 11 -18.10 -58.00 -21.71
N HIS A 12 -17.53 -58.85 -20.84
CA HIS A 12 -16.12 -59.00 -20.42
C HIS A 12 -15.31 -59.87 -21.45
N PRO A 13 -13.95 -59.97 -21.43
CA PRO A 13 -13.14 -60.58 -20.34
C PRO A 13 -11.73 -59.97 -20.07
N GLU A 14 -11.24 -59.99 -18.82
CA GLU A 14 -10.18 -60.89 -18.23
C GLU A 14 -8.79 -60.78 -18.89
N SER A 15 -7.63 -60.77 -18.21
CA SER A 15 -7.18 -61.42 -16.97
C SER A 15 -5.81 -60.81 -16.55
N THR A 16 -5.58 -60.39 -15.29
CA THR A 16 -5.05 -61.13 -14.11
C THR A 16 -3.53 -61.47 -14.16
N HIS A 17 -2.72 -61.57 -13.09
CA HIS A 17 -2.89 -61.73 -11.62
C HIS A 17 -1.55 -61.39 -10.88
N SER A 18 -1.57 -60.74 -9.70
CA SER A 18 -1.39 -61.29 -8.31
C SER A 18 0.08 -61.45 -7.84
N ALA A 19 0.49 -61.43 -6.57
CA ALA A 19 -0.13 -61.63 -5.23
C ALA A 19 0.92 -61.13 -4.17
N ILE A 20 0.60 -60.38 -3.11
CA ILE A 20 0.00 -60.68 -1.77
C ILE A 20 0.98 -61.26 -0.70
N PRO A 21 0.85 -60.91 0.61
CA PRO A 21 1.91 -60.87 1.64
C PRO A 21 1.65 -61.75 2.91
N GLU A 22 2.30 -61.38 4.05
CA GLU A 22 2.10 -61.78 5.48
C GLU A 22 2.80 -63.10 5.97
N LYS A 23 3.26 -63.35 7.21
CA LYS A 23 3.20 -62.70 8.56
C LYS A 23 4.13 -63.44 9.59
N HIS A 24 4.45 -62.75 10.70
CA HIS A 24 4.69 -63.18 12.12
C HIS A 24 5.94 -63.96 12.63
N SER A 25 6.75 -63.26 13.45
CA SER A 25 6.96 -63.38 14.93
C SER A 25 7.90 -64.43 15.62
N LEU A 26 8.72 -63.89 16.55
CA LEU A 26 9.20 -64.39 17.89
C LEU A 26 10.57 -65.12 18.09
N ILE A 27 11.43 -64.44 18.88
CA ILE A 27 12.17 -64.84 20.13
C ILE A 27 13.48 -65.69 20.11
N ALA A 28 14.52 -65.08 20.74
CA ALA A 28 15.64 -65.57 21.62
C ALA A 28 16.60 -66.69 21.13
N ASP A 29 17.86 -66.86 21.56
CA ASP A 29 18.88 -66.24 22.45
C ASP A 29 20.19 -67.07 22.22
N GLY A 30 21.37 -66.56 22.60
CA GLY A 30 22.43 -67.45 23.11
C GLY A 30 23.85 -67.38 22.51
N SER A 31 24.64 -66.40 22.97
CA SER A 31 26.04 -66.53 23.45
C SER A 31 27.19 -67.01 22.52
N ARG A 32 28.28 -66.22 22.44
CA ARG A 32 29.56 -66.47 23.16
C ARG A 32 30.65 -65.43 22.80
N GLN A 33 31.34 -64.99 23.86
CA GLN A 33 32.46 -64.03 23.88
C GLN A 33 33.78 -64.60 23.35
N GLY A 34 34.69 -63.71 22.88
CA GLY A 34 36.12 -64.01 22.75
C GLY A 34 37.04 -62.91 22.19
N LYS A 35 37.51 -62.02 23.08
CA LYS A 35 38.84 -61.34 23.12
C LYS A 35 39.23 -60.21 22.13
N TRP A 36 39.55 -59.06 22.74
CA TRP A 36 40.39 -57.90 22.31
C TRP A 36 41.91 -58.21 22.42
N PRO A 37 42.91 -57.34 22.08
CA PRO A 37 42.87 -55.88 21.82
C PRO A 37 43.82 -55.28 20.73
N TYR A 38 43.77 -53.94 20.59
CA TYR A 38 44.77 -52.99 20.05
C TYR A 38 44.83 -52.70 18.55
N TRP A 39 44.08 -51.68 18.10
CA TRP A 39 44.54 -50.62 17.17
C TRP A 39 43.70 -49.35 17.44
N ASN A 40 44.20 -48.43 18.27
CA ASN A 40 43.41 -47.29 18.78
C ASN A 40 44.18 -45.95 18.80
N THR A 41 44.89 -45.61 17.72
CA THR A 41 45.55 -44.30 17.58
C THR A 41 45.34 -43.59 16.24
N HIS A 42 44.89 -44.27 15.17
CA HIS A 42 44.55 -43.62 13.90
C HIS A 42 43.10 -43.14 13.79
N GLN A 43 42.14 -43.80 14.45
CA GLN A 43 40.72 -43.41 14.39
C GLN A 43 40.38 -42.15 15.21
N LYS A 44 41.18 -41.79 16.22
CA LYS A 44 40.95 -40.58 17.02
C LYS A 44 41.39 -39.29 16.32
N TYR A 45 42.46 -39.33 15.52
CA TYR A 45 42.90 -38.18 14.72
C TYR A 45 41.96 -37.90 13.55
N GLN A 46 41.48 -38.96 12.86
CA GLN A 46 40.49 -38.78 11.80
C GLN A 46 39.16 -38.25 12.35
N ARG A 47 38.63 -38.77 13.47
CA ARG A 47 37.38 -38.27 14.05
C ARG A 47 37.44 -36.83 14.57
N MET A 48 38.62 -36.34 14.97
CA MET A 48 38.79 -34.94 15.40
C MET A 48 38.91 -34.00 14.20
N GLN A 49 39.60 -34.41 13.12
CA GLN A 49 39.61 -33.66 11.86
C GLN A 49 38.25 -33.66 11.16
N THR A 50 37.49 -34.76 11.19
CA THR A 50 36.13 -34.79 10.63
C THR A 50 35.14 -33.95 11.44
N ARG A 51 35.32 -33.82 12.77
CA ARG A 51 34.49 -32.94 13.59
C ARG A 51 34.85 -31.46 13.44
N ILE A 52 36.13 -31.12 13.27
CA ILE A 52 36.56 -29.74 12.98
C ILE A 52 36.18 -29.35 11.54
N LEU A 53 36.23 -30.27 10.58
CA LEU A 53 35.76 -30.05 9.21
C LEU A 53 34.23 -29.95 9.16
N LEU A 54 33.48 -30.74 9.94
CA LEU A 54 32.02 -30.62 10.06
C LEU A 54 31.57 -29.35 10.81
N LEU A 55 32.34 -28.88 11.81
CA LEU A 55 32.10 -27.58 12.45
C LEU A 55 32.51 -26.42 11.55
N LEU A 56 33.55 -26.53 10.73
CA LEU A 56 33.92 -25.50 9.74
C LEU A 56 32.99 -25.51 8.51
N THR A 57 32.39 -26.64 8.14
CA THR A 57 31.30 -26.66 7.15
C THR A 57 29.96 -26.25 7.75
N ALA A 58 29.71 -26.46 9.05
CA ALA A 58 28.51 -25.92 9.70
C ALA A 58 28.64 -24.41 9.94
N LEU A 59 29.77 -23.90 10.42
CA LEU A 59 30.05 -22.46 10.53
C LEU A 59 30.26 -21.79 9.17
N GLY A 60 30.65 -22.55 8.14
CA GLY A 60 30.75 -22.10 6.75
C GLY A 60 29.43 -22.16 5.95
N LEU A 61 28.44 -22.94 6.40
CA LEU A 61 27.08 -22.93 5.84
C LEU A 61 26.14 -21.93 6.53
N HIS A 62 26.43 -21.50 7.77
CA HIS A 62 25.66 -20.41 8.40
C HIS A 62 26.04 -19.03 7.85
N HIS A 63 27.06 -18.93 6.99
CA HIS A 63 27.42 -17.70 6.26
C HIS A 63 27.07 -17.76 4.76
N LEU A 64 26.31 -18.77 4.32
CA LEU A 64 25.81 -18.88 2.93
C LEU A 64 24.29 -19.10 2.87
N LEU A 65 23.60 -18.79 3.96
CA LEU A 65 22.17 -18.50 3.96
C LEU A 65 22.04 -17.04 4.38
N ASN A 66 22.52 -16.11 3.55
CA ASN A 66 21.90 -14.80 3.57
C ASN A 66 20.46 -15.08 3.13
N ALA A 67 19.47 -14.72 3.95
CA ALA A 67 18.09 -14.74 3.49
C ALA A 67 18.06 -13.91 2.20
N GLN A 68 17.49 -14.50 1.15
CA GLN A 68 17.27 -13.83 -0.12
C GLN A 68 16.07 -12.89 0.03
N CYS A 69 15.98 -11.88 -0.82
CA CYS A 69 14.90 -10.91 -0.71
C CYS A 69 13.53 -11.57 -0.85
N GLY A 70 12.60 -11.19 0.02
CA GLY A 70 11.20 -11.58 -0.12
C GLY A 70 10.56 -10.94 -1.36
N PRO A 71 9.43 -11.48 -1.84
CA PRO A 71 8.64 -10.79 -2.86
C PRO A 71 8.18 -9.42 -2.33
N PRO A 72 7.96 -8.43 -3.22
CA PRO A 72 7.48 -7.11 -2.82
C PRO A 72 6.06 -7.18 -2.24
N GLU A 73 5.88 -6.67 -1.02
CA GLU A 73 4.60 -6.67 -0.30
C GLU A 73 4.00 -5.27 -0.17
N ASN A 74 4.83 -4.22 -0.09
CA ASN A 74 4.36 -2.87 0.14
C ASN A 74 3.68 -2.27 -1.10
N MET A 75 2.63 -1.50 -0.83
CA MET A 75 1.86 -0.83 -1.85
C MET A 75 1.17 0.41 -1.30
N SER A 76 0.94 1.41 -2.15
CA SER A 76 0.31 2.68 -1.77
C SER A 76 -0.52 3.22 -2.93
N ASP A 77 -1.50 4.07 -2.64
CA ASP A 77 -2.38 4.63 -3.68
C ASP A 77 -1.95 6.05 -4.05
N LEU A 78 -1.67 6.25 -5.34
CA LEU A 78 -1.56 7.57 -5.94
C LEU A 78 -2.99 8.08 -6.18
N PHE A 79 -3.36 9.15 -5.49
CA PHE A 79 -4.67 9.77 -5.57
C PHE A 79 -4.52 11.29 -5.39
N GLY A 80 -4.06 11.94 -6.46
CA GLY A 80 -3.89 13.39 -6.57
C GLY A 80 -4.69 14.03 -7.70
N ASN A 81 -5.54 13.28 -8.39
CA ASN A 81 -6.42 13.79 -9.44
C ASN A 81 -7.69 12.92 -9.55
N GLU A 82 -8.33 12.86 -10.71
CA GLU A 82 -9.54 12.05 -10.94
C GLU A 82 -9.25 10.55 -11.10
N ILE A 83 -8.03 10.10 -10.78
CA ILE A 83 -7.63 8.70 -10.81
C ILE A 83 -7.00 8.32 -9.46
N GLN A 84 -7.44 7.17 -8.92
CA GLN A 84 -6.76 6.45 -7.87
C GLN A 84 -6.03 5.24 -8.47
N ALA A 85 -4.71 5.21 -8.32
CA ALA A 85 -3.87 4.17 -8.92
C ALA A 85 -2.93 3.54 -7.90
N ARG A 86 -2.99 2.21 -7.77
CA ARG A 86 -2.11 1.43 -6.89
C ARG A 86 -0.68 1.37 -7.42
N ILE A 87 0.27 1.72 -6.55
CA ILE A 87 1.71 1.69 -6.79
C ILE A 87 2.30 0.62 -5.87
N THR A 88 3.04 -0.37 -6.41
CA THR A 88 3.66 -1.47 -5.62
C THR A 88 5.17 -1.31 -5.58
N THR A 89 5.88 -1.86 -4.61
CA THR A 89 7.36 -1.87 -4.61
C THR A 89 7.99 -2.92 -5.54
N GLY A 90 7.19 -3.56 -6.38
CA GLY A 90 7.64 -4.51 -7.39
C GLY A 90 7.69 -3.94 -8.79
N GLY A 91 7.96 -4.83 -9.76
CA GLY A 91 7.89 -4.52 -11.18
C GLY A 91 6.46 -4.46 -11.73
N ASP A 92 5.43 -4.51 -10.88
CA ASP A 92 4.02 -4.43 -11.25
C ASP A 92 3.36 -3.12 -10.76
N LEU A 93 2.21 -2.79 -11.34
CA LEU A 93 1.41 -1.63 -10.98
C LEU A 93 -0.08 -1.94 -11.09
N PHE A 94 -0.89 -1.10 -10.46
CA PHE A 94 -2.34 -0.97 -10.70
C PHE A 94 -3.24 -2.10 -10.22
N TRP A 95 -2.73 -2.97 -9.35
CA TRP A 95 -3.47 -4.07 -8.74
C TRP A 95 -2.91 -4.42 -7.36
N ASP A 96 -3.67 -5.17 -6.57
CA ASP A 96 -3.24 -5.58 -5.22
C ASP A 96 -2.77 -7.04 -5.12
N GLY A 97 -2.71 -7.76 -6.23
CA GLY A 97 -2.45 -9.20 -6.27
C GLY A 97 -3.70 -10.05 -6.52
N ASN A 98 -4.89 -9.48 -6.38
CA ASN A 98 -6.17 -10.15 -6.66
C ASN A 98 -7.09 -9.30 -7.53
N ASP A 99 -7.22 -8.02 -7.21
CA ASP A 99 -8.19 -7.11 -7.80
C ASP A 99 -7.51 -5.91 -8.49
N ALA A 100 -8.20 -5.38 -9.51
CA ALA A 100 -7.84 -4.15 -10.20
C ALA A 100 -7.92 -2.92 -9.27
N ARG A 101 -6.91 -2.05 -9.38
CA ARG A 101 -6.73 -0.85 -8.56
C ARG A 101 -6.25 0.38 -9.37
N PHE A 102 -6.63 0.46 -10.64
CA PHE A 102 -6.61 1.72 -11.41
C PHE A 102 -8.04 2.17 -11.64
N ARG A 103 -8.51 3.08 -10.78
CA ARG A 103 -9.92 3.47 -10.68
C ARG A 103 -10.10 4.92 -11.05
N ILE A 104 -11.12 5.18 -11.84
CA ILE A 104 -11.59 6.54 -12.07
C ILE A 104 -12.34 6.98 -10.83
N THR A 105 -12.09 8.19 -10.35
CA THR A 105 -12.64 8.72 -9.10
C THR A 105 -13.18 10.13 -9.31
N SER A 106 -13.55 10.49 -10.54
CA SER A 106 -14.33 11.69 -10.81
C SER A 106 -15.73 11.64 -10.16
N THR A 107 -16.23 10.42 -9.94
CA THR A 107 -17.41 10.14 -9.11
C THR A 107 -17.18 8.86 -8.31
N PRO A 108 -17.79 8.70 -7.11
CA PRO A 108 -17.68 7.47 -6.33
C PRO A 108 -18.19 6.24 -7.11
N GLY A 109 -17.54 5.08 -6.90
CA GLY A 109 -18.02 3.77 -7.39
C GLY A 109 -17.80 3.48 -8.88
N MET A 110 -16.92 4.21 -9.58
CA MET A 110 -16.62 3.93 -10.99
C MET A 110 -15.74 2.68 -11.15
N PRO A 111 -15.91 1.91 -12.25
CA PRO A 111 -15.10 0.73 -12.55
C PRO A 111 -13.61 1.04 -12.76
N SER A 112 -12.79 -0.01 -12.71
CA SER A 112 -11.36 0.07 -13.07
C SER A 112 -11.15 0.01 -14.58
N THR A 113 -10.04 0.55 -15.07
CA THR A 113 -9.70 0.55 -16.52
C THR A 113 -8.41 -0.21 -16.85
N ILE A 114 -7.64 -0.59 -15.84
CA ILE A 114 -6.45 -1.43 -15.94
C ILE A 114 -6.52 -2.48 -14.83
N PHE A 115 -6.54 -3.76 -15.20
CA PHE A 115 -6.50 -4.87 -14.26
C PHE A 115 -5.13 -5.01 -13.64
N ALA A 116 -4.07 -5.07 -14.46
CA ALA A 116 -2.69 -5.15 -14.00
C ALA A 116 -1.71 -4.65 -15.06
N GLU A 117 -0.56 -4.14 -14.61
CA GLU A 117 0.53 -3.75 -15.48
C GLU A 117 1.88 -4.25 -14.93
N GLY A 118 2.85 -4.51 -15.81
CA GLY A 118 4.16 -5.03 -15.45
C GLY A 118 5.31 -4.50 -16.32
N LEU A 119 6.46 -4.28 -15.67
CA LEU A 119 7.72 -3.85 -16.27
C LEU A 119 8.51 -5.04 -16.79
N TRP A 120 8.89 -5.00 -18.06
CA TRP A 120 9.75 -6.00 -18.68
C TRP A 120 11.04 -5.35 -19.14
N LEU A 121 12.17 -5.98 -18.83
CA LEU A 121 13.52 -5.57 -19.22
C LEU A 121 14.25 -6.76 -19.83
N GLY A 122 15.02 -6.53 -20.89
CA GLY A 122 15.81 -7.60 -21.49
C GLY A 122 16.99 -7.08 -22.30
N GLY A 123 18.13 -7.76 -22.21
CA GLY A 123 19.36 -7.37 -22.90
C GLY A 123 20.31 -8.56 -23.09
N ILE A 124 21.36 -8.34 -23.88
CA ILE A 124 22.34 -9.36 -24.22
C ILE A 124 23.69 -8.97 -23.62
N ASP A 125 24.33 -9.89 -22.90
CA ASP A 125 25.66 -9.68 -22.34
C ASP A 125 26.77 -9.83 -23.41
N PRO A 126 28.04 -9.47 -23.11
CA PRO A 126 29.13 -9.58 -24.08
C PRO A 126 29.46 -11.03 -24.52
N ALA A 127 29.00 -12.04 -23.77
CA ALA A 127 29.15 -13.45 -24.12
C ALA A 127 27.99 -13.96 -25.00
N GLY A 128 26.97 -13.13 -25.27
CA GLY A 128 25.81 -13.46 -26.08
C GLY A 128 24.68 -14.13 -25.31
N ASN A 129 24.70 -14.11 -23.97
CA ASN A 129 23.61 -14.66 -23.16
C ASN A 129 22.51 -13.61 -22.98
N LEU A 130 21.26 -14.08 -23.04
CA LEU A 130 20.09 -13.28 -22.70
C LEU A 130 19.99 -13.11 -21.18
N LYS A 131 19.76 -11.87 -20.75
CA LYS A 131 19.35 -11.47 -19.41
C LYS A 131 17.97 -10.81 -19.54
N VAL A 132 17.01 -11.24 -18.74
CA VAL A 132 15.62 -10.79 -18.85
C VAL A 132 14.96 -10.82 -17.49
N SER A 133 14.15 -9.81 -17.22
CA SER A 133 13.36 -9.67 -16.00
C SER A 133 11.99 -9.19 -16.42
N ALA A 134 10.92 -9.84 -15.99
CA ALA A 134 9.57 -9.46 -16.34
C ALA A 134 8.63 -9.68 -15.17
N GLN A 135 7.55 -8.91 -15.12
CA GLN A 135 6.48 -9.11 -14.16
C GLN A 135 5.14 -9.24 -14.89
N THR A 136 4.33 -10.21 -14.45
CA THR A 136 2.90 -10.33 -14.79
C THR A 136 2.14 -10.58 -13.48
N TYR A 137 1.17 -11.50 -13.44
CA TYR A 137 0.44 -11.86 -12.21
C TYR A 137 1.26 -12.69 -11.19
N GLY A 138 2.50 -13.09 -11.50
CA GLY A 138 3.26 -14.04 -10.68
C GLY A 138 3.42 -13.63 -9.22
N ARG A 139 3.42 -12.32 -8.91
CA ARG A 139 3.57 -11.80 -7.55
C ARG A 139 2.51 -12.37 -6.58
N ALA A 140 1.28 -12.59 -7.06
CA ALA A 140 0.20 -13.19 -6.26
C ALA A 140 0.52 -14.63 -5.77
N SER A 141 1.41 -15.33 -6.47
CA SER A 141 1.91 -16.65 -6.11
C SER A 141 3.36 -16.65 -5.60
N GLY A 142 3.94 -15.47 -5.33
CA GLY A 142 5.34 -15.31 -4.93
C GLY A 142 6.36 -15.39 -6.06
N GLU A 143 5.92 -15.46 -7.31
CA GLU A 143 6.77 -15.52 -8.50
C GLU A 143 7.08 -14.09 -8.98
N SER A 144 8.26 -13.59 -8.65
CA SER A 144 8.71 -12.26 -9.10
C SER A 144 10.14 -12.31 -9.62
N ASP A 145 10.42 -11.42 -10.57
CA ASP A 145 11.79 -11.12 -11.02
C ASP A 145 12.31 -9.83 -10.37
N TYR A 146 11.47 -9.12 -9.61
CA TYR A 146 11.80 -7.83 -9.03
C TYR A 146 11.65 -7.84 -7.50
N PHE A 147 12.59 -7.19 -6.83
CA PHE A 147 12.73 -7.20 -5.38
C PHE A 147 12.94 -5.77 -4.87
N PRO A 148 12.41 -5.40 -3.69
CA PRO A 148 12.56 -4.04 -3.18
C PRO A 148 14.02 -3.62 -2.95
N GLY A 149 14.28 -2.33 -3.12
CA GLY A 149 15.54 -1.69 -2.75
C GLY A 149 16.54 -1.43 -3.88
N PRO A 150 17.46 -0.47 -3.65
CA PRO A 150 18.54 -0.13 -4.57
C PRO A 150 19.63 -1.19 -4.53
N LEU A 151 20.34 -1.40 -5.65
CA LEU A 151 21.46 -2.34 -5.69
C LEU A 151 22.78 -1.62 -5.42
N PRO A 152 23.63 -2.14 -4.51
CA PRO A 152 25.00 -1.66 -4.42
C PRO A 152 25.77 -2.02 -5.69
N SER A 153 26.89 -1.32 -5.93
CA SER A 153 27.79 -1.61 -7.05
C SER A 153 28.23 -3.08 -7.03
N GLY A 154 27.94 -3.82 -8.09
CA GLY A 154 28.16 -5.27 -8.18
C GLY A 154 26.90 -6.13 -8.02
N GLY A 155 25.75 -5.53 -7.70
CA GLY A 155 24.42 -6.12 -7.91
C GLY A 155 23.92 -7.11 -6.85
N ALA A 156 24.49 -7.13 -5.65
CA ALA A 156 24.04 -8.04 -4.58
C ALA A 156 23.46 -7.27 -3.39
N ILE A 157 22.24 -7.61 -2.99
CA ILE A 157 21.53 -7.06 -1.83
C ILE A 157 21.14 -8.21 -0.87
N ASP A 158 21.00 -7.93 0.42
CA ASP A 158 20.54 -8.90 1.42
C ASP A 158 19.07 -8.67 1.81
N ALA A 159 18.43 -9.67 2.43
CA ALA A 159 17.01 -9.59 2.79
C ALA A 159 16.67 -8.45 3.75
N ASP A 160 17.57 -8.11 4.68
CA ASP A 160 17.32 -7.04 5.65
C ASP A 160 17.26 -5.69 4.92
N ALA A 161 18.17 -5.47 3.96
CA ALA A 161 18.13 -4.31 3.08
C ALA A 161 16.84 -4.29 2.23
N CYS A 162 16.44 -5.41 1.62
CA CYS A 162 15.19 -5.48 0.86
C CYS A 162 13.97 -5.13 1.73
N ALA A 163 13.87 -5.68 2.95
CA ALA A 163 12.77 -5.38 3.87
C ALA A 163 12.73 -3.91 4.30
N ASN A 164 13.90 -3.26 4.45
CA ASN A 164 13.98 -1.84 4.75
C ASN A 164 13.41 -0.97 3.62
N TRP A 165 13.67 -1.35 2.36
CA TRP A 165 13.26 -0.64 1.16
C TRP A 165 11.93 -1.09 0.56
N ASP A 166 11.26 -2.09 1.14
CA ASP A 166 9.89 -2.47 0.78
C ASP A 166 8.88 -1.43 1.28
N ARG A 167 9.01 -0.22 0.73
CA ARG A 167 8.28 0.99 1.10
C ARG A 167 8.09 1.88 -0.12
N THR A 168 7.05 2.70 -0.05
CA THR A 168 6.94 3.88 -0.90
C THR A 168 6.99 5.14 -0.05
N TRP A 169 7.48 6.23 -0.64
CA TRP A 169 7.50 7.55 -0.01
C TRP A 169 6.57 8.45 -0.81
N SER A 170 5.64 9.11 -0.15
CA SER A 170 4.67 9.98 -0.80
C SER A 170 4.70 11.37 -0.21
N VAL A 171 4.52 12.36 -1.09
CA VAL A 171 4.37 13.77 -0.73
C VAL A 171 3.23 14.37 -1.55
N ARG A 172 2.47 15.28 -0.95
CA ARG A 172 1.38 16.03 -1.59
C ARG A 172 1.75 17.49 -1.79
N ARG A 173 1.11 18.11 -2.78
CA ARG A 173 1.33 19.53 -3.11
C ARG A 173 1.15 20.46 -1.92
N TYR A 174 0.15 20.24 -1.08
CA TYR A 174 -0.09 21.11 0.08
C TYR A 174 1.03 21.03 1.13
N GLU A 175 1.75 19.91 1.22
CA GLU A 175 2.91 19.75 2.10
C GLU A 175 4.11 20.51 1.53
N ILE A 176 4.34 20.40 0.22
CA ILE A 176 5.38 21.14 -0.50
C ILE A 176 5.14 22.65 -0.44
N GLU A 177 3.93 23.12 -0.75
CA GLU A 177 3.60 24.54 -0.71
C GLU A 177 3.66 25.11 0.70
N ALA A 178 3.25 24.36 1.73
CA ALA A 178 3.41 24.77 3.12
C ALA A 178 4.89 24.90 3.51
N HIS A 179 5.72 23.94 3.12
CA HIS A 179 7.17 23.97 3.34
C HIS A 179 7.84 25.16 2.64
N LEU A 180 7.50 25.40 1.38
CA LEU A 180 8.00 26.54 0.62
C LEU A 180 7.58 27.88 1.24
N ALA A 181 6.34 27.98 1.70
CA ALA A 181 5.83 29.18 2.36
C ALA A 181 6.53 29.45 3.70
N ASP A 182 6.77 28.40 4.50
CA ASP A 182 7.52 28.44 5.76
C ASP A 182 8.94 28.94 5.50
N PHE A 183 9.70 28.27 4.62
CA PHE A 183 11.06 28.68 4.33
C PHE A 183 11.16 30.10 3.72
N ALA A 184 10.23 30.49 2.85
CA ALA A 184 10.24 31.80 2.21
C ALA A 184 9.98 32.97 3.18
N ASP A 185 9.41 32.72 4.36
CA ASP A 185 9.03 33.79 5.28
C ASP A 185 10.25 34.45 5.97
N ASN A 186 11.25 33.64 6.33
CA ASN A 186 12.40 34.05 7.14
C ASN A 186 13.71 33.31 6.79
N GLY A 187 13.68 32.35 5.85
CA GLY A 187 14.82 31.54 5.42
C GLY A 187 15.13 30.37 6.35
N THR A 188 14.18 29.97 7.20
CA THR A 188 14.28 28.80 8.09
C THR A 188 12.96 28.05 8.09
N VAL A 189 13.02 26.73 8.29
CA VAL A 189 11.84 25.87 8.41
C VAL A 189 11.46 25.78 9.88
N ASP A 190 10.37 26.43 10.28
CA ASP A 190 9.86 26.43 11.66
C ASP A 190 8.82 25.33 11.88
N THR A 191 8.12 24.90 10.82
CA THR A 191 7.05 23.90 10.84
C THR A 191 7.34 22.77 9.83
N PRO A 192 8.32 21.90 10.14
CA PRO A 192 8.73 20.86 9.20
C PRO A 192 7.61 19.86 8.95
N GLN A 193 7.44 19.49 7.68
CA GLN A 193 6.47 18.49 7.24
C GLN A 193 7.11 17.10 7.25
N PRO A 194 6.52 16.07 7.87
CA PRO A 194 7.10 14.73 7.93
C PRO A 194 7.43 14.15 6.54
N ALA A 195 6.50 14.24 5.58
CA ALA A 195 6.72 13.74 4.21
C ALA A 195 7.93 14.39 3.50
N ILE A 196 8.26 15.62 3.85
CA ILE A 196 9.43 16.35 3.32
C ILE A 196 10.69 15.90 4.06
N LEU A 197 10.67 15.86 5.40
CA LEU A 197 11.81 15.38 6.20
C LEU A 197 12.19 13.93 5.89
N GLU A 198 11.21 13.09 5.58
CA GLU A 198 11.38 11.65 5.38
C GLU A 198 11.66 11.28 3.92
N TRP A 199 11.61 12.24 3.00
CA TRP A 199 11.83 11.98 1.58
C TRP A 199 13.23 11.39 1.36
N PRO A 200 13.40 10.28 0.62
CA PRO A 200 14.68 9.61 0.46
C PRO A 200 15.54 10.33 -0.60
N GLY A 201 15.64 11.65 -0.52
CA GLY A 201 16.55 12.46 -1.32
C GLY A 201 18.00 12.17 -0.97
N LYS A 202 18.89 12.33 -1.96
CA LYS A 202 20.31 12.01 -1.80
C LYS A 202 20.92 12.76 -0.62
N GLY A 203 21.43 12.02 0.37
CA GLY A 203 22.14 12.61 1.51
C GLY A 203 21.25 13.18 2.61
N ASN A 204 19.94 12.92 2.59
CA ASN A 204 19.00 13.38 3.62
C ASN A 204 19.50 13.05 5.05
N PRO A 205 19.79 14.06 5.90
CA PRO A 205 20.28 13.83 7.26
C PRO A 205 19.20 13.35 8.23
N TYR A 206 17.91 13.47 7.88
CA TYR A 206 16.77 13.11 8.74
C TYR A 206 16.23 11.69 8.50
N PHE A 207 16.60 11.09 7.35
CA PHE A 207 16.06 9.80 6.94
C PHE A 207 16.39 8.66 7.92
N GLU A 208 17.65 8.56 8.38
CA GLU A 208 18.07 7.46 9.26
C GLU A 208 17.38 7.52 10.62
N GLU A 209 17.07 8.71 11.13
CA GLU A 209 16.30 8.87 12.37
C GLU A 209 14.85 8.39 12.20
N ALA A 210 14.24 8.68 11.05
CA ALA A 210 12.86 8.29 10.76
C ALA A 210 12.70 6.78 10.53
N PHE A 211 13.63 6.16 9.79
CA PHE A 211 13.47 4.77 9.35
C PHE A 211 14.41 3.75 10.01
N GLY A 212 15.43 4.20 10.73
CA GLY A 212 16.36 3.32 11.45
C GLY A 212 17.42 2.63 10.58
N PHE A 213 17.60 3.08 9.32
CA PHE A 213 18.67 2.63 8.43
C PHE A 213 19.19 3.77 7.55
N PRO A 214 20.47 3.75 7.15
CA PRO A 214 21.07 4.85 6.40
C PRO A 214 20.71 4.80 4.91
N LEU A 215 20.70 5.98 4.27
CA LEU A 215 20.64 6.07 2.82
C LEU A 215 21.95 5.57 2.18
N PRO A 216 21.90 4.86 1.04
CA PRO A 216 23.10 4.51 0.28
C PRO A 216 23.75 5.78 -0.26
N ASN A 217 25.08 5.79 -0.26
CA ASN A 217 25.83 6.83 -0.95
C ASN A 217 25.87 6.52 -2.45
N ASP A 218 24.91 7.10 -3.18
CA ASP A 218 24.73 6.84 -4.61
C ASP A 218 25.07 8.03 -5.50
N GLU A 219 25.87 7.79 -6.55
CA GLU A 219 26.19 8.80 -7.55
C GLU A 219 24.98 9.14 -8.43
N HIS A 220 24.09 8.16 -8.70
CA HIS A 220 22.86 8.38 -9.47
C HIS A 220 21.75 9.05 -8.66
N GLY A 221 22.00 9.31 -7.37
CA GLY A 221 21.00 9.84 -6.45
C GLY A 221 19.96 8.79 -6.06
N LEU A 222 18.89 9.29 -5.46
CA LEU A 222 17.72 8.52 -5.02
C LEU A 222 16.48 9.31 -5.44
N ALA A 223 15.50 9.53 -4.55
CA ALA A 223 14.32 10.29 -4.91
C ALA A 223 14.66 11.71 -5.38
N PRO A 224 13.98 12.21 -6.43
CA PRO A 224 14.29 13.49 -7.03
C PRO A 224 13.83 14.64 -6.12
N PHE A 225 14.57 15.76 -6.16
CA PHE A 225 14.33 16.93 -5.34
C PHE A 225 14.85 18.19 -6.04
N ALA A 226 14.34 19.35 -5.61
CA ALA A 226 14.89 20.65 -5.93
C ALA A 226 15.94 21.01 -4.87
N ASP A 227 17.18 21.18 -5.32
CA ASP A 227 18.33 21.63 -4.54
C ASP A 227 18.37 23.17 -4.54
N THR A 228 18.00 23.77 -3.42
CA THR A 228 17.81 25.22 -3.28
C THR A 228 19.12 25.97 -3.09
N ASP A 229 20.12 25.35 -2.44
CA ASP A 229 21.41 25.98 -2.15
C ASP A 229 22.54 25.57 -3.10
N GLY A 230 22.31 24.55 -3.93
CA GLY A 230 23.18 24.10 -5.01
C GLY A 230 24.33 23.21 -4.55
N ASP A 231 24.25 22.59 -3.37
CA ASP A 231 25.30 21.73 -2.83
C ASP A 231 25.23 20.26 -3.29
N GLY A 232 24.13 19.88 -3.93
CA GLY A 232 23.87 18.55 -4.48
C GLY A 232 23.40 17.50 -3.47
N LEU A 233 23.06 17.91 -2.24
CA LEU A 233 22.47 17.09 -1.18
C LEU A 233 21.05 17.55 -0.90
N TYR A 234 20.24 16.67 -0.32
CA TYR A 234 18.89 16.99 0.13
C TYR A 234 18.93 17.39 1.60
N ASP A 235 18.87 18.69 1.89
CA ASP A 235 18.64 19.23 3.25
C ASP A 235 17.31 20.00 3.29
N PRO A 236 16.22 19.36 3.77
CA PRO A 236 14.94 20.04 3.86
C PRO A 236 14.97 21.25 4.79
N MET A 237 15.86 21.30 5.79
CA MET A 237 15.97 22.49 6.66
C MET A 237 16.69 23.65 5.98
N ALA A 238 17.38 23.40 4.87
CA ALA A 238 17.95 24.41 3.98
C ALA A 238 16.98 24.86 2.87
N GLY A 239 15.74 24.35 2.87
CA GLY A 239 14.68 24.71 1.93
C GLY A 239 14.53 23.74 0.75
N ASP A 240 15.24 22.62 0.75
CA ASP A 240 15.09 21.61 -0.30
C ASP A 240 13.76 20.85 -0.19
N TYR A 241 13.17 20.53 -1.34
CA TYR A 241 11.86 19.87 -1.38
C TYR A 241 11.76 18.86 -2.52
N PRO A 242 10.90 17.83 -2.39
CA PRO A 242 10.63 16.89 -3.48
C PRO A 242 10.14 17.61 -4.74
N ALA A 243 10.77 17.35 -5.87
CA ALA A 243 10.44 17.99 -7.14
C ALA A 243 10.94 17.14 -8.31
N LEU A 244 10.40 17.40 -9.50
CA LEU A 244 10.83 16.78 -10.75
C LEU A 244 11.37 17.89 -11.66
N GLU A 245 12.63 17.81 -12.07
CA GLU A 245 13.30 18.86 -12.87
C GLU A 245 12.57 19.17 -14.19
N GLU A 246 11.96 18.16 -14.83
CA GLU A 246 11.23 18.30 -16.09
C GLU A 246 9.77 18.76 -15.93
N VAL A 247 9.28 18.92 -14.70
CA VAL A 247 7.88 19.27 -14.39
C VAL A 247 7.85 20.65 -13.76
N ALA A 248 7.33 21.65 -14.49
CA ALA A 248 7.29 23.04 -14.05
C ALA A 248 6.23 23.31 -12.96
N VAL A 249 5.23 22.43 -12.85
CA VAL A 249 4.16 22.51 -11.85
C VAL A 249 4.44 21.60 -10.66
N THR A 250 3.90 21.93 -9.48
CA THR A 250 4.07 21.06 -8.30
C THR A 250 3.08 19.91 -8.38
N PRO A 251 3.51 18.63 -8.47
CA PRO A 251 2.56 17.52 -8.53
C PRO A 251 1.62 17.51 -7.33
N GLU A 252 0.34 17.22 -7.57
CA GLU A 252 -0.67 17.17 -6.51
C GLU A 252 -0.35 16.04 -5.51
N GLN A 253 0.17 14.93 -6.04
CA GLN A 253 0.83 13.89 -5.26
C GLN A 253 1.97 13.28 -6.08
N MET A 254 3.08 12.99 -5.41
CA MET A 254 4.21 12.23 -5.92
C MET A 254 4.46 11.03 -5.01
N ILE A 255 4.78 9.89 -5.62
CA ILE A 255 5.19 8.66 -4.93
C ILE A 255 6.51 8.19 -5.54
N TRP A 256 7.50 7.92 -4.69
CA TRP A 256 8.77 7.34 -5.08
C TRP A 256 8.99 5.98 -4.43
N SER A 257 9.69 5.10 -5.14
CA SER A 257 10.07 3.75 -4.71
C SER A 257 11.26 3.27 -5.52
N VAL A 258 12.02 2.32 -5.00
CA VAL A 258 13.15 1.70 -5.69
C VAL A 258 13.11 0.20 -5.54
N PHE A 259 13.41 -0.50 -6.62
CA PHE A 259 13.47 -1.96 -6.69
C PHE A 259 14.51 -2.42 -7.70
N ASN A 260 14.78 -3.72 -7.76
CA ASN A 260 15.84 -4.28 -8.58
C ASN A 260 15.52 -5.69 -9.06
N ASP A 261 16.33 -6.24 -9.96
CA ASP A 261 16.13 -7.60 -10.49
C ASP A 261 17.14 -8.65 -9.99
N ALA A 262 17.92 -8.34 -8.95
CA ALA A 262 19.01 -9.19 -8.47
C ALA A 262 18.96 -9.50 -6.95
N GLY A 263 17.78 -9.33 -6.33
CA GLY A 263 17.55 -9.66 -4.92
C GLY A 263 17.37 -11.16 -4.65
N ASP A 264 16.84 -11.91 -5.62
CA ASP A 264 16.76 -13.37 -5.61
C ASP A 264 16.73 -13.94 -7.05
N VAL A 265 16.59 -15.25 -7.18
CA VAL A 265 16.33 -15.95 -8.43
C VAL A 265 14.97 -15.52 -9.00
N HIS A 266 14.95 -15.34 -10.32
CA HIS A 266 13.74 -14.97 -11.05
C HIS A 266 12.70 -16.08 -11.04
N GLY A 267 11.53 -15.80 -10.45
CA GLY A 267 10.39 -16.72 -10.42
C GLY A 267 9.48 -16.61 -11.65
N GLN A 268 9.33 -15.41 -12.22
CA GLN A 268 8.39 -15.15 -13.32
C GLN A 268 8.96 -15.58 -14.67
N THR A 269 10.18 -15.16 -15.01
CA THR A 269 10.80 -15.50 -16.30
C THR A 269 11.69 -16.73 -16.26
N LEU A 270 12.21 -17.08 -15.07
CA LEU A 270 13.35 -18.00 -14.89
C LEU A 270 14.62 -17.53 -15.63
N GLY A 271 14.70 -16.21 -15.91
CA GLY A 271 15.79 -15.55 -16.59
C GLY A 271 17.04 -15.41 -15.74
N ASN A 272 18.14 -14.99 -16.38
CA ASN A 272 19.29 -14.48 -15.65
C ASN A 272 19.06 -12.99 -15.38
N PRO A 273 19.41 -12.49 -14.18
CA PRO A 273 19.27 -11.08 -13.84
C PRO A 273 20.14 -10.19 -14.71
N LEU A 274 19.61 -9.02 -15.07
CA LEU A 274 20.37 -7.94 -15.68
C LEU A 274 21.33 -7.31 -14.66
N ASN A 275 20.99 -7.34 -13.36
CA ASN A 275 21.55 -6.51 -12.29
C ASN A 275 21.18 -5.03 -12.51
N MET A 276 19.90 -4.82 -12.75
CA MET A 276 19.29 -3.52 -12.94
C MET A 276 18.70 -3.03 -11.62
N GLU A 277 19.01 -1.80 -11.27
CA GLU A 277 18.23 -1.03 -10.29
C GLU A 277 17.23 -0.14 -11.04
N ILE A 278 16.02 -0.04 -10.50
CA ILE A 278 14.90 0.71 -11.04
C ILE A 278 14.42 1.67 -9.96
N GLN A 279 14.69 2.95 -10.15
CA GLN A 279 14.10 4.01 -9.34
C GLN A 279 12.84 4.50 -10.05
N ARG A 280 11.67 4.36 -9.40
CA ARG A 280 10.38 4.69 -10.00
C ARG A 280 9.73 5.86 -9.28
N THR A 281 9.39 6.89 -10.05
CA THR A 281 8.56 8.01 -9.59
C THR A 281 7.22 7.98 -10.30
N SER A 282 6.13 7.96 -9.53
CA SER A 282 4.76 8.03 -10.03
C SER A 282 4.13 9.33 -9.53
N TRP A 283 3.43 10.07 -10.39
CA TRP A 283 2.83 11.33 -9.97
C TRP A 283 1.53 11.63 -10.71
N ALA A 284 0.73 12.50 -10.08
CA ALA A 284 -0.49 13.06 -10.63
C ALA A 284 -0.45 14.59 -10.46
N VAL A 285 -1.05 15.30 -11.40
CA VAL A 285 -1.26 16.75 -11.34
C VAL A 285 -2.74 17.04 -11.33
N SER A 286 -3.15 18.12 -10.65
CA SER A 286 -4.52 18.63 -10.74
C SER A 286 -4.55 20.03 -11.35
N CYS A 287 -5.33 20.17 -12.41
CA CYS A 287 -5.25 21.24 -13.38
C CYS A 287 -6.61 21.90 -13.68
N GLY A 288 -7.66 21.56 -12.93
CA GLY A 288 -8.96 22.21 -13.02
C GLY A 288 -9.79 21.83 -14.25
N GLY A 289 -9.77 20.55 -14.65
CA GLY A 289 -10.57 20.00 -15.75
C GLY A 289 -9.78 19.77 -17.05
N SER A 290 -8.45 19.72 -16.96
CA SER A 290 -7.56 19.37 -18.07
C SER A 290 -7.55 17.85 -18.29
N ILE A 291 -7.07 17.39 -19.44
CA ILE A 291 -6.80 15.95 -19.67
C ILE A 291 -5.79 15.38 -18.65
N LEU A 292 -4.99 16.25 -18.05
CA LEU A 292 -4.00 15.89 -17.05
C LEU A 292 -4.65 15.49 -15.70
N ASP A 293 -5.86 15.98 -15.41
CA ASP A 293 -6.62 15.54 -14.24
C ASP A 293 -7.07 14.07 -14.34
N ARG A 294 -7.00 13.49 -15.54
CA ARG A 294 -7.31 12.08 -15.85
C ARG A 294 -6.11 11.35 -16.47
N THR A 295 -4.91 11.75 -16.06
CA THR A 295 -3.66 11.11 -16.47
C THR A 295 -2.82 10.74 -15.24
N VAL A 296 -2.25 9.53 -15.25
CA VAL A 296 -1.23 9.09 -14.28
C VAL A 296 0.12 8.96 -14.98
N PHE A 297 1.16 9.55 -14.41
CA PHE A 297 2.51 9.51 -14.96
C PHE A 297 3.41 8.57 -14.16
N VAL A 298 4.29 7.84 -14.86
CA VAL A 298 5.28 6.96 -14.25
C VAL A 298 6.61 7.11 -15.00
N GLN A 299 7.67 7.42 -14.26
CA GLN A 299 9.04 7.50 -14.74
C GLN A 299 9.89 6.40 -14.11
N TYR A 300 10.65 5.71 -14.95
CA TYR A 300 11.60 4.68 -14.57
C TYR A 300 13.02 5.14 -14.87
N GLN A 301 13.86 5.30 -13.86
CA GLN A 301 15.31 5.43 -14.05
C GLN A 301 15.94 4.05 -13.92
N LEU A 302 16.50 3.55 -15.01
CA LEU A 302 17.09 2.22 -15.12
C LEU A 302 18.61 2.34 -15.03
N ILE A 303 19.21 1.75 -13.99
CA ILE A 303 20.64 1.85 -13.70
C ILE A 303 21.28 0.46 -13.79
N ASN A 304 22.25 0.29 -14.69
CA ASN A 304 22.99 -0.97 -14.80
C ASN A 304 24.01 -1.09 -13.65
N ARG A 305 23.68 -1.82 -12.60
CA ARG A 305 24.56 -2.09 -11.45
C ARG A 305 25.43 -3.32 -11.64
N GLY A 306 25.29 -4.00 -12.78
CA GLY A 306 26.15 -5.09 -13.21
C GLY A 306 27.55 -4.62 -13.61
N VAL A 307 28.43 -5.59 -13.85
CA VAL A 307 29.84 -5.35 -14.25
C VAL A 307 30.05 -5.45 -15.76
N GLU A 308 28.99 -5.71 -16.52
CA GLU A 308 29.03 -5.97 -17.96
C GLU A 308 28.18 -4.96 -18.72
N LEU A 309 28.56 -4.69 -19.97
CA LEU A 309 27.71 -3.97 -20.92
C LEU A 309 26.45 -4.79 -21.21
N LEU A 310 25.29 -4.16 -21.13
CA LEU A 310 24.04 -4.71 -21.65
C LEU A 310 23.85 -4.15 -23.07
N ASP A 311 23.86 -5.00 -24.09
CA ASP A 311 23.56 -4.60 -25.47
C ASP A 311 22.15 -5.03 -25.89
N SER A 312 21.63 -4.42 -26.94
CA SER A 312 20.28 -4.65 -27.46
C SER A 312 19.17 -4.50 -26.42
N LEU A 313 19.40 -3.71 -25.37
CA LEU A 313 18.50 -3.46 -24.26
C LEU A 313 17.10 -3.05 -24.75
N ARG A 314 16.10 -3.69 -24.14
CA ARG A 314 14.68 -3.42 -24.33
C ARG A 314 14.05 -3.09 -22.99
N PHE A 315 13.10 -2.17 -23.06
CA PHE A 315 12.11 -1.91 -22.05
C PHE A 315 10.75 -2.26 -22.67
N ALA A 316 9.84 -2.83 -21.89
CA ALA A 316 8.47 -2.96 -22.33
C ALA A 316 7.50 -2.85 -21.17
N ILE A 317 6.30 -2.38 -21.47
CA ILE A 317 5.16 -2.42 -20.56
C ILE A 317 4.26 -3.56 -21.02
N TRP A 318 4.03 -4.52 -20.13
CA TRP A 318 2.98 -5.50 -20.25
C TRP A 318 1.72 -4.98 -19.58
N THR A 319 0.56 -5.11 -20.21
CA THR A 319 -0.71 -4.62 -19.68
C THR A 319 -1.82 -5.64 -19.91
N ASP A 320 -2.61 -5.87 -18.88
CA ASP A 320 -3.95 -6.46 -18.95
C ASP A 320 -4.95 -5.37 -18.56
N PHE A 321 -5.78 -4.94 -19.50
CA PHE A 321 -6.61 -3.76 -19.30
C PHE A 321 -7.89 -4.05 -18.51
N ASP A 322 -8.76 -4.94 -18.98
CA ASP A 322 -10.11 -5.15 -18.42
C ASP A 322 -10.85 -3.83 -18.18
N LEU A 323 -11.32 -3.20 -19.26
CA LEU A 323 -11.96 -1.89 -19.24
C LEU A 323 -13.38 -1.97 -18.66
N GLY A 324 -13.48 -1.99 -17.34
CA GLY A 324 -14.73 -2.33 -16.67
C GLY A 324 -14.99 -3.83 -16.85
N CYS A 325 -15.96 -4.19 -17.68
CA CYS A 325 -16.15 -5.61 -17.99
C CYS A 325 -15.15 -6.12 -19.03
N TYR A 326 -14.26 -7.02 -18.58
CA TYR A 326 -13.24 -7.66 -19.40
C TYR A 326 -13.75 -8.42 -20.65
N THR A 327 -15.05 -8.73 -20.73
CA THR A 327 -15.55 -9.68 -21.73
C THR A 327 -15.73 -9.15 -23.14
N ASP A 328 -15.69 -7.84 -23.30
CA ASP A 328 -16.04 -7.12 -24.51
C ASP A 328 -15.01 -6.04 -24.85
N ASP A 329 -13.75 -6.29 -24.48
CA ASP A 329 -12.64 -5.39 -24.74
C ASP A 329 -11.92 -5.68 -26.05
N TYR A 330 -11.77 -4.63 -26.85
CA TYR A 330 -10.81 -4.55 -27.95
C TYR A 330 -9.64 -3.64 -27.58
N VAL A 331 -8.53 -3.87 -28.25
CA VAL A 331 -7.24 -3.24 -28.02
C VAL A 331 -6.57 -2.88 -29.34
N GLY A 332 -5.91 -1.73 -29.38
CA GLY A 332 -5.24 -1.21 -30.56
C GLY A 332 -3.88 -0.61 -30.22
N SER A 333 -3.11 -0.29 -31.26
CA SER A 333 -1.92 0.56 -31.13
C SER A 333 -2.07 1.84 -31.91
N ALA A 334 -1.37 2.88 -31.46
CA ALA A 334 -1.25 4.16 -32.12
C ALA A 334 0.25 4.51 -32.20
N PRO A 335 1.02 3.85 -33.10
CA PRO A 335 2.48 3.99 -33.14
C PRO A 335 2.94 5.43 -33.39
N GLU A 336 2.16 6.22 -34.14
CA GLU A 336 2.44 7.64 -34.40
C GLU A 336 2.42 8.50 -33.13
N TYR A 337 1.69 8.04 -32.10
CA TYR A 337 1.55 8.70 -30.80
C TYR A 337 2.32 7.96 -29.68
N ASN A 338 3.14 6.98 -30.03
CA ASN A 338 3.86 6.13 -29.08
C ASN A 338 2.94 5.46 -28.04
N ALA A 339 1.73 5.09 -28.45
CA ALA A 339 0.69 4.62 -27.53
C ALA A 339 0.07 3.30 -27.95
N PHE A 340 -0.59 2.63 -27.01
CA PHE A 340 -1.53 1.54 -27.22
C PHE A 340 -2.71 1.69 -26.26
N PHE A 341 -3.87 1.16 -26.61
CA PHE A 341 -5.12 1.51 -25.95
C PHE A 341 -6.15 0.36 -25.96
N VAL A 342 -7.12 0.45 -25.06
CA VAL A 342 -8.30 -0.43 -24.95
C VAL A 342 -9.59 0.38 -25.14
N TYR A 343 -10.60 -0.27 -25.73
CA TYR A 343 -11.94 0.26 -25.99
C TYR A 343 -12.94 -0.90 -26.12
N ASN A 344 -14.22 -0.69 -25.85
CA ASN A 344 -15.21 -1.78 -25.96
C ASN A 344 -15.48 -2.18 -27.42
N ASP A 345 -15.88 -3.43 -27.65
CA ASP A 345 -16.26 -3.96 -28.96
C ASP A 345 -17.64 -3.48 -29.43
N ASN A 346 -18.42 -2.87 -28.52
CA ASN A 346 -19.78 -2.43 -28.74
C ASN A 346 -20.16 -1.21 -27.87
N PRO A 347 -21.32 -0.56 -28.09
CA PRO A 347 -21.73 0.65 -27.36
C PRO A 347 -22.02 0.48 -25.85
N ILE A 348 -22.09 -0.76 -25.35
CA ILE A 348 -22.43 -1.08 -23.97
C ILE A 348 -21.31 -1.96 -23.40
N ASP A 349 -20.60 -1.44 -22.42
CA ASP A 349 -19.81 -2.27 -21.52
C ASP A 349 -20.74 -3.24 -20.78
N GLN A 350 -20.44 -4.54 -20.86
CA GLN A 350 -21.35 -5.60 -20.46
C GLN A 350 -21.78 -5.49 -18.98
N ASN A 351 -23.08 -5.23 -18.76
CA ASN A 351 -23.70 -5.13 -17.43
C ASN A 351 -24.96 -6.03 -17.30
N PRO A 352 -25.00 -6.99 -16.36
CA PRO A 352 -23.97 -7.32 -15.38
C PRO A 352 -22.77 -8.04 -16.00
N CYS A 353 -21.57 -7.68 -15.56
CA CYS A 353 -20.36 -8.41 -15.91
C CYS A 353 -20.32 -9.77 -15.18
N PRO A 354 -19.70 -10.82 -15.76
CA PRO A 354 -19.48 -12.06 -15.02
C PRO A 354 -18.68 -11.81 -13.73
N GLN A 355 -18.88 -12.68 -12.74
CA GLN A 355 -18.22 -12.60 -11.43
C GLN A 355 -18.52 -11.34 -10.61
N GLY A 356 -19.41 -10.45 -11.08
CA GLY A 356 -19.80 -9.24 -10.35
C GLY A 356 -18.77 -8.12 -10.47
N VAL A 357 -17.93 -8.15 -11.50
CA VAL A 357 -17.04 -7.03 -11.85
C VAL A 357 -17.89 -5.82 -12.25
N ASP A 358 -17.46 -4.63 -11.87
CA ASP A 358 -18.14 -3.38 -12.22
C ASP A 358 -18.00 -3.06 -13.72
N SER A 359 -18.97 -2.36 -14.28
CA SER A 359 -19.05 -2.04 -15.71
C SER A 359 -19.47 -0.59 -15.92
N PHE A 360 -18.94 0.05 -16.97
CA PHE A 360 -19.22 1.43 -17.35
C PHE A 360 -20.59 1.61 -18.01
N GLY A 361 -21.26 0.53 -18.41
CA GLY A 361 -22.55 0.56 -19.11
C GLY A 361 -22.49 1.26 -20.47
N GLU A 362 -23.42 2.19 -20.72
CA GLU A 362 -23.48 2.92 -22.00
C GLU A 362 -22.31 3.90 -22.16
N ASN A 363 -21.88 4.10 -23.41
CA ASN A 363 -20.82 5.05 -23.78
C ASN A 363 -19.50 4.77 -23.03
N PRO A 364 -18.93 3.57 -23.17
CA PRO A 364 -17.72 3.21 -22.47
C PRO A 364 -16.52 4.09 -22.85
N PRO A 365 -15.53 4.20 -21.94
CA PRO A 365 -14.34 5.03 -22.13
C PRO A 365 -13.33 4.41 -23.11
N VAL A 366 -12.19 5.09 -23.25
CA VAL A 366 -10.94 4.57 -23.79
C VAL A 366 -9.84 4.76 -22.74
N GLN A 367 -9.00 3.74 -22.55
CA GLN A 367 -7.82 3.83 -21.69
C GLN A 367 -6.56 3.63 -22.54
N SER A 368 -5.65 4.58 -22.49
CA SER A 368 -4.38 4.55 -23.21
C SER A 368 -3.21 4.33 -22.28
N SER A 369 -2.18 3.66 -22.78
CA SER A 369 -0.82 3.61 -22.24
C SER A 369 0.13 4.23 -23.25
N VAL A 370 0.91 5.22 -22.81
CA VAL A 370 1.68 6.12 -23.69
C VAL A 370 3.15 6.12 -23.26
N ILE A 371 4.07 5.98 -24.20
CA ILE A 371 5.50 6.21 -23.99
C ILE A 371 5.81 7.67 -24.33
N LEU A 372 6.28 8.45 -23.35
CA LEU A 372 6.50 9.88 -23.50
C LEU A 372 7.93 10.22 -23.93
N SER A 373 8.89 9.53 -23.34
CA SER A 373 10.33 9.84 -23.48
C SER A 373 11.03 9.17 -24.67
N HIS A 374 10.41 8.14 -25.26
CA HIS A 374 11.02 7.28 -26.28
C HIS A 374 9.97 6.84 -27.32
N PRO A 375 10.39 6.51 -28.55
CA PRO A 375 9.47 5.96 -29.53
C PRO A 375 9.03 4.54 -29.13
N LEU A 376 7.73 4.27 -29.28
CA LEU A 376 7.24 2.89 -29.24
C LEU A 376 7.82 2.15 -30.46
N SER A 377 8.43 0.98 -30.22
CA SER A 377 9.12 0.20 -31.25
C SER A 377 8.38 -1.06 -31.68
N SER A 378 7.48 -1.55 -30.84
CA SER A 378 6.60 -2.67 -31.15
C SER A 378 5.36 -2.68 -30.25
N TYR A 379 4.28 -3.28 -30.72
CA TYR A 379 3.14 -3.67 -29.90
C TYR A 379 2.62 -5.04 -30.35
N ILE A 380 2.57 -5.98 -29.41
CA ILE A 380 2.09 -7.35 -29.65
C ILE A 380 1.00 -7.72 -28.64
N LEU A 381 0.00 -8.47 -29.11
CA LEU A 381 -1.15 -8.93 -28.36
C LEU A 381 -1.22 -10.45 -28.32
N PHE A 382 -1.52 -11.01 -27.16
CA PHE A 382 -1.68 -12.45 -26.97
C PHE A 382 -2.80 -12.77 -25.97
N THR A 383 -3.18 -14.05 -25.93
CA THR A 383 -4.23 -14.54 -25.03
C THR A 383 -3.72 -15.72 -24.20
N GLY A 384 -4.42 -16.03 -23.10
CA GLY A 384 -4.10 -17.13 -22.18
C GLY A 384 -4.19 -18.56 -22.73
N GLY A 385 -4.14 -18.78 -24.05
CA GLY A 385 -3.95 -20.12 -24.63
C GLY A 385 -5.05 -20.62 -25.58
N ASN A 386 -5.98 -19.76 -26.03
CA ASN A 386 -7.00 -20.14 -27.01
C ASN A 386 -6.54 -20.00 -28.48
N GLY A 387 -5.34 -19.47 -28.72
CA GLY A 387 -4.76 -19.27 -30.04
C GLY A 387 -3.79 -20.38 -30.49
N PRO A 388 -3.17 -20.24 -31.68
CA PRO A 388 -2.04 -21.07 -32.09
C PRO A 388 -0.96 -21.13 -31.00
N PRO A 389 -0.21 -22.24 -30.85
CA PRO A 389 0.81 -22.35 -29.81
C PRO A 389 1.90 -21.26 -29.82
N GLY A 390 2.12 -20.57 -30.95
CA GLY A 390 3.06 -19.45 -31.05
C GLY A 390 2.54 -18.12 -30.48
N THR A 391 1.25 -18.05 -30.11
CA THR A 391 0.56 -16.81 -29.67
C THR A 391 0.04 -16.89 -28.22
N SER A 392 0.56 -17.82 -27.42
CA SER A 392 0.14 -18.01 -26.02
C SER A 392 0.99 -17.19 -25.05
N ASN A 393 0.72 -17.29 -23.75
CA ASN A 393 1.55 -16.67 -22.72
C ASN A 393 3.04 -17.09 -22.84
N PRO A 394 3.99 -16.16 -22.63
CA PRO A 394 5.40 -16.49 -22.53
C PRO A 394 5.64 -17.37 -21.29
N GLY A 395 6.58 -18.30 -21.40
CA GLY A 395 6.90 -19.24 -20.32
C GLY A 395 8.38 -19.56 -20.18
N GLN A 396 9.23 -18.93 -20.98
CA GLN A 396 10.69 -19.07 -20.96
C GLN A 396 11.35 -17.72 -21.25
N PRO A 397 12.59 -17.48 -20.81
CA PRO A 397 13.28 -16.19 -20.96
C PRO A 397 13.24 -15.61 -22.38
N THR A 398 13.49 -16.43 -23.39
CA THR A 398 13.51 -16.02 -24.80
C THR A 398 12.14 -15.55 -25.30
N SER A 399 11.04 -16.16 -24.83
CA SER A 399 9.70 -15.76 -25.26
C SER A 399 9.32 -14.36 -24.79
N TYR A 400 9.69 -13.97 -23.57
CA TYR A 400 9.49 -12.60 -23.10
C TYR A 400 10.23 -11.61 -23.99
N TYR A 401 11.51 -11.89 -24.25
CA TYR A 401 12.33 -11.03 -25.10
C TYR A 401 11.81 -10.94 -26.55
N HIS A 402 11.28 -12.02 -27.13
CA HIS A 402 10.62 -11.95 -28.45
C HIS A 402 9.43 -10.99 -28.46
N TYR A 403 8.57 -11.05 -27.43
CA TYR A 403 7.38 -10.19 -27.32
C TYR A 403 7.77 -8.71 -27.19
N MET A 404 8.81 -8.40 -26.41
CA MET A 404 9.39 -7.06 -26.32
C MET A 404 9.92 -6.51 -27.65
N ASN A 405 10.11 -7.38 -28.66
CA ASN A 405 10.59 -7.04 -29.99
C ASN A 405 9.51 -7.17 -31.08
N GLY A 406 8.23 -7.36 -30.71
CA GLY A 406 7.14 -7.55 -31.67
C GLY A 406 7.26 -8.84 -32.48
N ARG A 407 7.72 -9.92 -31.85
CA ARG A 407 7.84 -11.25 -32.46
C ARG A 407 7.08 -12.27 -31.63
N TRP A 408 6.52 -13.27 -32.29
CA TRP A 408 5.82 -14.37 -31.63
C TRP A 408 6.76 -15.29 -30.84
N LEU A 409 6.21 -16.22 -30.06
CA LEU A 409 7.01 -17.09 -29.17
C LEU A 409 8.08 -17.87 -29.94
N ASP A 410 7.77 -18.25 -31.18
CA ASP A 410 8.62 -19.00 -32.11
C ASP A 410 9.51 -18.11 -32.99
N ASP A 411 9.68 -16.84 -32.62
CA ASP A 411 10.47 -15.81 -33.32
C ASP A 411 9.90 -15.36 -34.67
N THR A 412 8.69 -15.84 -35.03
CA THR A 412 8.03 -15.41 -36.27
C THR A 412 7.57 -13.95 -36.16
N PRO A 413 7.65 -13.17 -37.26
CA PRO A 413 7.22 -11.77 -37.26
C PRO A 413 5.70 -11.66 -37.20
N ILE A 414 5.20 -10.53 -36.72
CA ILE A 414 3.79 -10.15 -36.91
C ILE A 414 3.58 -9.87 -38.40
N THR A 415 2.46 -10.33 -38.96
CA THR A 415 2.07 -10.08 -40.35
C THR A 415 0.70 -9.43 -40.43
N VAL A 416 0.52 -8.39 -41.24
CA VAL A 416 -0.72 -7.61 -41.35
C VAL A 416 -1.93 -8.49 -41.70
N GLY A 417 -3.07 -8.20 -41.08
CA GLY A 417 -4.35 -8.90 -41.24
C GLY A 417 -4.59 -9.98 -40.19
N GLY A 418 -5.87 -10.35 -40.00
CA GLY A 418 -6.26 -11.38 -39.04
C GLY A 418 -5.73 -11.08 -37.63
N ASN A 419 -5.25 -12.12 -36.95
CA ASN A 419 -4.68 -12.01 -35.61
C ASN A 419 -3.18 -11.69 -35.59
N GLY A 420 -2.58 -11.31 -36.72
CA GLY A 420 -1.16 -11.00 -36.80
C GLY A 420 -0.22 -12.20 -36.92
N TYR A 421 -0.71 -13.44 -36.78
CA TYR A 421 0.12 -14.65 -36.83
C TYR A 421 -0.01 -15.37 -38.17
N MET A 422 1.02 -15.31 -39.01
CA MET A 422 1.07 -15.96 -40.33
C MET A 422 -0.17 -15.67 -41.21
N SER A 423 -0.71 -14.46 -41.08
CA SER A 423 -1.96 -14.05 -41.73
C SER A 423 -1.73 -13.49 -43.13
N SER A 424 -0.53 -12.96 -43.41
CA SER A 424 -0.10 -12.50 -44.73
C SER A 424 1.42 -12.61 -44.90
N THR A 425 1.97 -11.96 -45.94
CA THR A 425 3.42 -11.83 -46.16
C THR A 425 3.97 -10.45 -45.81
N GLU A 426 3.12 -9.52 -45.40
CA GLU A 426 3.51 -8.17 -45.04
C GLU A 426 3.86 -8.12 -43.56
N GLU A 427 5.15 -8.00 -43.24
CA GLU A 427 5.65 -7.98 -41.85
C GLU A 427 5.52 -6.60 -41.22
N THR A 428 5.24 -6.58 -39.91
CA THR A 428 5.18 -5.38 -39.06
C THR A 428 5.64 -5.72 -37.63
N THR A 429 5.82 -4.72 -36.78
CA THR A 429 6.06 -4.88 -35.33
C THR A 429 4.90 -4.35 -34.49
N PHE A 430 3.84 -3.85 -35.12
CA PHE A 430 2.67 -3.28 -34.45
C PHE A 430 1.42 -4.04 -34.84
N MET A 431 0.69 -4.53 -33.85
CA MET A 431 -0.64 -5.12 -34.03
C MET A 431 -1.72 -4.04 -33.95
N PHE A 432 -2.68 -4.12 -34.86
CA PHE A 432 -3.86 -3.25 -34.93
C PHE A 432 -3.55 -1.74 -34.84
N PRO A 433 -2.70 -1.20 -35.75
CA PRO A 433 -2.30 0.20 -35.72
C PRO A 433 -3.34 1.17 -36.30
N ASP A 434 -4.38 0.66 -36.98
CA ASP A 434 -5.34 1.50 -37.71
C ASP A 434 -6.52 1.90 -36.83
N ASP A 435 -7.08 3.09 -37.08
CA ASP A 435 -8.25 3.61 -36.37
C ASP A 435 -9.45 2.65 -36.52
N PRO A 436 -10.06 2.18 -35.42
CA PRO A 436 -11.28 1.38 -35.44
C PRO A 436 -12.46 2.01 -36.19
N ASN A 437 -12.46 3.34 -36.41
CA ASN A 437 -13.42 4.05 -37.25
C ASN A 437 -13.20 3.86 -38.76
N ASP A 438 -12.04 3.37 -39.19
CA ASP A 438 -11.78 2.98 -40.57
C ASP A 438 -12.21 1.52 -40.80
N PRO A 439 -13.31 1.26 -41.53
CA PRO A 439 -13.80 -0.10 -41.75
C PRO A 439 -12.87 -0.94 -42.63
N GLU A 440 -11.92 -0.33 -43.35
CA GLU A 440 -10.92 -1.03 -44.17
C GLU A 440 -9.55 -1.13 -43.49
N GLY A 441 -9.38 -0.50 -42.32
CA GLY A 441 -8.16 -0.56 -41.52
C GLY A 441 -8.00 -1.91 -40.81
N TRP A 442 -6.77 -2.29 -40.47
CA TRP A 442 -6.47 -3.44 -39.64
C TRP A 442 -6.63 -3.07 -38.15
N SER A 443 -7.81 -3.35 -37.60
CA SER A 443 -8.15 -3.18 -36.18
C SER A 443 -8.88 -4.42 -35.66
N LEU A 444 -8.96 -4.60 -34.34
CA LEU A 444 -9.79 -5.67 -33.78
C LEU A 444 -11.26 -5.50 -34.14
N TYR A 445 -11.70 -4.25 -34.31
CA TYR A 445 -13.08 -3.94 -34.70
C TYR A 445 -13.39 -4.37 -36.13
N SER A 446 -12.51 -4.13 -37.11
CA SER A 446 -12.75 -4.57 -38.50
C SER A 446 -12.55 -6.08 -38.68
N GLU A 447 -11.60 -6.67 -37.96
CA GLU A 447 -11.30 -8.11 -38.03
C GLU A 447 -12.33 -8.98 -37.28
N GLN A 448 -13.08 -8.39 -36.33
CA GLN A 448 -14.11 -9.09 -35.54
C GLN A 448 -13.55 -10.33 -34.82
N LEU A 449 -12.33 -10.22 -34.29
CA LEU A 449 -11.68 -11.35 -33.62
C LEU A 449 -12.29 -11.61 -32.25
N MET A 450 -12.68 -12.86 -32.04
CA MET A 450 -13.17 -13.30 -30.74
C MET A 450 -12.00 -13.57 -29.79
N GLY A 451 -11.86 -12.73 -28.77
CA GLY A 451 -10.98 -12.92 -27.63
C GLY A 451 -11.49 -12.00 -26.53
N ARG A 452 -11.75 -12.54 -25.34
CA ARG A 452 -12.43 -11.83 -24.25
C ARG A 452 -11.46 -11.40 -23.14
N ASP A 453 -10.16 -11.36 -23.45
CA ASP A 453 -9.11 -11.31 -22.43
C ASP A 453 -7.69 -11.12 -23.02
N TRP A 454 -7.39 -9.90 -23.50
CA TRP A 454 -6.19 -9.59 -24.27
C TRP A 454 -5.07 -9.00 -23.41
N ARG A 455 -3.85 -9.52 -23.59
CA ARG A 455 -2.64 -8.96 -22.97
C ARG A 455 -1.79 -8.29 -24.02
N GLY A 456 -1.37 -7.06 -23.75
CA GLY A 456 -0.52 -6.26 -24.62
C GLY A 456 0.90 -6.13 -24.09
N VAL A 457 1.88 -6.05 -25.00
CA VAL A 457 3.27 -5.70 -24.68
C VAL A 457 3.72 -4.58 -25.62
N GLY A 458 3.89 -3.38 -25.07
CA GLY A 458 4.46 -2.23 -25.77
C GLY A 458 5.96 -2.14 -25.54
N GLY A 459 6.77 -2.35 -26.58
CA GLY A 459 8.22 -2.45 -26.51
C GLY A 459 8.96 -1.18 -26.93
N VAL A 460 10.06 -0.85 -26.26
CA VAL A 460 10.95 0.29 -26.51
C VAL A 460 12.39 -0.22 -26.65
N ARG A 461 13.11 0.29 -27.65
CA ARG A 461 14.54 0.01 -27.88
C ARG A 461 15.40 1.05 -27.16
N LEU A 462 16.16 0.61 -26.15
CA LEU A 462 17.08 1.47 -25.39
C LEU A 462 18.54 1.39 -25.87
N GLY A 463 18.88 0.40 -26.70
CA GLY A 463 20.23 0.28 -27.28
C GLY A 463 21.19 -0.45 -26.35
N SER A 464 22.24 0.21 -25.88
CA SER A 464 23.22 -0.39 -24.98
C SER A 464 23.39 0.44 -23.72
N LEU A 465 23.61 -0.22 -22.58
CA LEU A 465 23.78 0.43 -21.28
C LEU A 465 25.03 -0.12 -20.58
N SER A 466 26.03 0.73 -20.41
CA SER A 466 27.31 0.39 -19.78
C SER A 466 27.15 0.19 -18.27
N PRO A 467 28.10 -0.48 -17.58
CA PRO A 467 28.13 -0.51 -16.12
C PRO A 467 28.06 0.89 -15.53
N ASN A 468 27.16 1.10 -14.56
CA ASN A 468 26.88 2.36 -13.88
C ASN A 468 26.42 3.49 -14.83
N GLU A 469 25.89 3.14 -15.99
CA GLU A 469 25.14 4.06 -16.86
C GLU A 469 23.65 3.92 -16.55
N SER A 470 22.90 5.02 -16.73
CA SER A 470 21.46 5.05 -16.51
C SER A 470 20.70 5.60 -17.71
N VAL A 471 19.47 5.12 -17.91
CA VAL A 471 18.53 5.64 -18.91
C VAL A 471 17.15 5.79 -18.28
N THR A 472 16.45 6.88 -18.61
CA THR A 472 15.13 7.19 -18.06
C THR A 472 14.05 6.91 -19.10
N VAL A 473 12.98 6.23 -18.69
CA VAL A 473 11.77 6.04 -19.51
C VAL A 473 10.56 6.60 -18.78
N ALA A 474 9.98 7.68 -19.30
CA ALA A 474 8.71 8.25 -18.85
C ALA A 474 7.53 7.72 -19.67
N THR A 475 6.43 7.43 -18.97
CA THR A 475 5.19 6.84 -19.50
C THR A 475 3.96 7.49 -18.85
N ALA A 476 2.80 7.41 -19.50
CA ALA A 476 1.53 7.93 -18.98
C ALA A 476 0.35 6.99 -19.26
N ARG A 477 -0.67 7.05 -18.39
CA ARG A 477 -1.97 6.38 -18.56
C ARG A 477 -3.04 7.44 -18.67
N LEU A 478 -3.60 7.59 -19.87
CA LEU A 478 -4.60 8.62 -20.19
C LEU A 478 -5.98 7.97 -20.31
N TYR A 479 -6.92 8.45 -19.50
CA TYR A 479 -8.32 8.08 -19.59
C TYR A 479 -9.08 9.08 -20.47
N THR A 480 -9.89 8.59 -21.40
CA THR A 480 -10.72 9.43 -22.27
C THR A 480 -12.18 8.96 -22.25
N ARG A 481 -13.08 9.84 -21.80
CA ARG A 481 -14.53 9.67 -21.94
C ARG A 481 -15.17 11.02 -22.11
N VAL A 482 -15.65 11.33 -23.32
CA VAL A 482 -16.23 12.63 -23.63
C VAL A 482 -17.76 12.53 -23.49
N PRO A 483 -18.42 13.40 -22.70
CA PRO A 483 -19.86 13.37 -22.55
C PRO A 483 -20.59 13.49 -23.90
N GLY A 484 -21.44 12.51 -24.20
CA GLY A 484 -22.24 12.45 -25.42
C GLY A 484 -21.60 11.71 -26.59
N ASN A 485 -20.32 11.34 -26.50
CA ASN A 485 -19.67 10.47 -27.47
C ASN A 485 -20.06 9.01 -27.25
N ASP A 486 -20.16 8.25 -28.33
CA ASP A 486 -20.19 6.78 -28.28
C ASP A 486 -18.78 6.18 -28.09
N PHE A 487 -18.70 4.85 -28.04
CA PHE A 487 -17.46 4.11 -27.82
C PHE A 487 -16.38 4.34 -28.89
N LEU A 488 -16.74 4.51 -30.17
CA LEU A 488 -15.78 4.78 -31.25
C LEU A 488 -15.46 6.27 -31.39
N GLU A 489 -16.42 7.13 -31.09
CA GLU A 489 -16.20 8.58 -30.98
C GLU A 489 -15.24 8.91 -29.81
N ASN A 490 -15.23 8.12 -28.73
CA ASN A 490 -14.22 8.21 -27.68
C ASN A 490 -12.82 7.81 -28.18
N VAL A 491 -12.70 6.86 -29.11
CA VAL A 491 -11.40 6.55 -29.76
C VAL A 491 -10.93 7.73 -30.62
N SER A 492 -11.84 8.35 -31.39
CA SER A 492 -11.52 9.57 -32.14
C SER A 492 -11.08 10.73 -31.21
N ALA A 493 -11.74 10.91 -30.06
CA ALA A 493 -11.36 11.92 -29.08
C ALA A 493 -9.98 11.63 -28.47
N MET A 494 -9.69 10.37 -28.15
CA MET A 494 -8.41 9.93 -27.58
C MET A 494 -7.23 10.35 -28.45
N TYR A 495 -7.30 10.21 -29.78
CA TYR A 495 -6.20 10.65 -30.66
C TYR A 495 -5.87 12.15 -30.50
N GLY A 496 -6.88 13.00 -30.38
CA GLY A 496 -6.67 14.43 -30.13
C GLY A 496 -6.11 14.73 -28.73
N GLU A 497 -6.50 13.94 -27.73
CA GLU A 497 -5.98 14.06 -26.37
C GLU A 497 -4.54 13.54 -26.23
N LEU A 498 -4.13 12.56 -27.05
CA LEU A 498 -2.75 12.10 -27.13
C LEU A 498 -1.80 13.19 -27.64
N ASP A 499 -2.21 13.95 -28.67
CA ASP A 499 -1.45 15.12 -29.13
C ASP A 499 -1.25 16.15 -28.02
N ALA A 500 -2.35 16.50 -27.33
CA ALA A 500 -2.32 17.45 -26.22
C ALA A 500 -1.46 16.96 -25.04
N LEU A 501 -1.44 15.64 -24.77
CA LEU A 501 -0.60 15.05 -23.73
C LEU A 501 0.89 15.17 -24.07
N HIS A 502 1.27 14.86 -25.32
CA HIS A 502 2.65 15.02 -25.78
C HIS A 502 3.11 16.48 -25.76
N GLU A 503 2.24 17.40 -26.17
CA GLU A 503 2.51 18.84 -26.09
C GLU A 503 2.68 19.31 -24.64
N ALA A 504 1.79 18.88 -23.74
CA ALA A 504 1.86 19.20 -22.32
C ALA A 504 3.15 18.68 -21.67
N TYR A 505 3.52 17.42 -21.92
CA TYR A 505 4.76 16.83 -21.39
C TYR A 505 6.01 17.53 -21.95
N ALA A 506 6.05 17.82 -23.26
CA ALA A 506 7.18 18.50 -23.89
C ALA A 506 7.41 19.93 -23.37
N ASN A 507 6.37 20.57 -22.80
CA ASN A 507 6.42 21.89 -22.18
C ASN A 507 6.52 21.83 -20.64
N GLY A 508 6.78 20.66 -20.04
CA GLY A 508 6.83 20.51 -18.58
C GLY A 508 5.54 20.94 -17.87
N PHE A 509 4.39 20.85 -18.57
CA PHE A 509 3.04 21.17 -18.09
C PHE A 509 2.72 22.66 -17.81
N GLU A 510 3.63 23.59 -18.09
CA GLU A 510 3.50 25.01 -17.70
C GLU A 510 2.20 25.66 -18.21
N ASP A 511 1.85 25.46 -19.49
CA ASP A 511 0.62 26.03 -20.08
C ASP A 511 -0.60 25.11 -19.97
N ALA A 512 -0.38 23.80 -19.78
CA ALA A 512 -1.42 22.78 -19.82
C ALA A 512 -2.07 22.51 -18.46
N CYS A 513 -1.45 23.00 -17.38
CA CYS A 513 -1.90 22.78 -16.01
C CYS A 513 -2.00 24.09 -15.19
N PRO A 514 -3.09 24.86 -15.34
CA PRO A 514 -3.35 26.03 -14.51
C PRO A 514 -3.74 25.59 -13.09
N GLN A 515 -2.73 25.38 -12.25
CA GLN A 515 -2.94 24.94 -10.87
C GLN A 515 -3.73 25.96 -10.07
N GLN A 516 -4.82 25.51 -9.44
CA GLN A 516 -5.61 26.37 -8.55
C GLN A 516 -4.82 26.67 -7.27
N PRO A 517 -4.95 27.88 -6.70
CA PRO A 517 -4.37 28.18 -5.39
C PRO A 517 -4.93 27.24 -4.31
N LEU A 518 -4.09 26.81 -3.38
CA LEU A 518 -4.55 26.03 -2.24
C LEU A 518 -5.46 26.87 -1.34
N CYS A 519 -6.48 26.22 -0.78
CA CYS A 519 -7.30 26.85 0.24
C CYS A 519 -6.50 27.03 1.54
N THR A 520 -6.64 28.18 2.20
CA THR A 520 -5.93 28.50 3.44
C THR A 520 -6.85 28.75 4.64
N ASN A 521 -8.17 28.89 4.44
CA ASN A 521 -9.11 29.22 5.50
C ASN A 521 -10.42 28.45 5.30
N ASP A 522 -10.89 27.78 6.37
CA ASP A 522 -12.16 27.01 6.39
C ASP A 522 -12.34 26.11 5.17
N CYS A 523 -11.29 25.33 4.90
CA CYS A 523 -11.17 24.47 3.74
C CYS A 523 -11.94 23.18 3.95
N VAL A 524 -12.60 22.72 2.89
CA VAL A 524 -13.17 21.38 2.85
C VAL A 524 -12.05 20.39 2.55
N TRP A 525 -11.95 19.35 3.37
CA TRP A 525 -11.07 18.21 3.11
C TRP A 525 -11.97 17.01 2.77
N PRO A 526 -11.97 16.52 1.52
CA PRO A 526 -12.89 15.46 1.10
C PRO A 526 -12.82 14.24 2.04
N GLY A 527 -13.93 13.95 2.73
CA GLY A 527 -14.05 12.87 3.71
C GLY A 527 -14.04 13.30 5.18
N ASP A 528 -13.55 14.50 5.52
CA ASP A 528 -13.61 15.12 6.86
C ASP A 528 -14.91 15.94 6.96
N ALA A 529 -16.04 15.22 7.05
CA ALA A 529 -17.38 15.79 7.00
C ALA A 529 -17.76 16.60 8.25
N ASN A 530 -17.14 16.29 9.40
CA ASN A 530 -17.36 17.02 10.65
C ASN A 530 -16.31 18.15 10.88
N ALA A 531 -15.33 18.28 9.99
CA ALA A 531 -14.22 19.24 10.03
C ALA A 531 -13.29 19.11 11.26
N ASP A 532 -13.21 17.92 11.88
CA ASP A 532 -12.37 17.66 13.04
C ASP A 532 -10.89 17.42 12.69
N GLY A 533 -10.59 17.29 11.40
CA GLY A 533 -9.23 17.16 10.87
C GLY A 533 -8.80 15.74 10.53
N ILE A 534 -9.70 14.76 10.60
CA ILE A 534 -9.45 13.38 10.17
C ILE A 534 -10.67 12.81 9.45
N ALA A 535 -10.46 12.15 8.31
CA ALA A 535 -11.53 11.37 7.70
C ALA A 535 -11.65 10.00 8.37
N ASN A 536 -12.72 9.76 9.13
CA ASN A 536 -12.97 8.51 9.85
C ASN A 536 -14.47 8.15 9.92
N GLN A 537 -14.82 7.14 10.71
CA GLN A 537 -16.21 6.66 10.84
C GLN A 537 -17.19 7.69 11.42
N GLU A 538 -16.73 8.67 12.19
CA GLU A 538 -17.55 9.70 12.82
C GLU A 538 -18.17 10.65 11.79
N ASP A 539 -17.49 10.88 10.66
CA ASP A 539 -17.95 11.73 9.56
C ASP A 539 -19.32 11.32 9.00
N LEU A 540 -19.64 10.01 9.06
CA LEU A 540 -20.95 9.51 8.66
C LEU A 540 -22.09 10.12 9.49
N LEU A 541 -21.83 10.50 10.75
CA LEU A 541 -22.83 11.17 11.58
C LEU A 541 -23.11 12.58 11.06
N ALA A 542 -22.07 13.31 10.63
CA ALA A 542 -22.22 14.64 10.06
C ALA A 542 -22.95 14.59 8.71
N ILE A 543 -22.63 13.61 7.85
CA ILE A 543 -23.35 13.36 6.59
C ILE A 543 -24.82 13.05 6.89
N GLY A 544 -25.09 12.10 7.80
CA GLY A 544 -26.45 11.69 8.15
C GLY A 544 -27.30 12.81 8.76
N LEU A 545 -26.72 13.66 9.60
CA LEU A 545 -27.41 14.81 10.22
C LEU A 545 -27.78 15.88 9.19
N ASN A 546 -26.98 16.03 8.14
CA ASN A 546 -27.17 17.05 7.11
C ASN A 546 -27.77 16.50 5.81
N ALA A 547 -28.09 15.21 5.76
CA ALA A 547 -28.65 14.54 4.59
C ALA A 547 -29.84 15.30 4.00
N THR A 548 -29.93 15.32 2.67
CA THR A 548 -30.94 16.05 1.87
C THR A 548 -30.77 17.57 1.83
N THR A 549 -29.77 18.13 2.52
CA THR A 549 -29.42 19.54 2.39
C THR A 549 -28.71 19.78 1.07
N THR A 550 -28.99 20.91 0.42
CA THR A 550 -28.34 21.32 -0.83
C THR A 550 -27.75 22.72 -0.71
N GLY A 551 -26.71 22.98 -1.50
CA GLY A 551 -25.98 24.24 -1.52
C GLY A 551 -25.15 24.44 -2.78
N PRO A 552 -24.23 25.41 -2.78
CA PRO A 552 -23.25 25.58 -3.85
C PRO A 552 -22.39 24.32 -4.07
N THR A 553 -22.06 24.05 -5.33
CA THR A 553 -21.10 23.01 -5.72
C THR A 553 -19.66 23.46 -5.50
N ARG A 554 -18.73 22.51 -5.45
CA ARG A 554 -17.30 22.76 -5.29
C ARG A 554 -16.48 22.03 -6.37
N ASP A 555 -15.45 22.71 -6.88
CA ASP A 555 -14.42 22.10 -7.73
C ASP A 555 -13.28 21.47 -6.90
N GLY A 556 -12.46 20.62 -7.53
CA GLY A 556 -11.19 20.15 -6.93
C GLY A 556 -11.13 18.67 -6.56
N GLY A 557 -12.03 17.85 -7.08
CA GLY A 557 -11.97 16.38 -7.00
C GLY A 557 -12.20 15.80 -5.60
N LEU A 558 -12.10 14.47 -5.53
CA LEU A 558 -12.37 13.66 -4.33
C LEU A 558 -11.11 13.36 -3.49
N PHE A 559 -9.92 13.74 -3.97
CA PHE A 559 -8.66 13.42 -3.31
C PHE A 559 -8.36 14.34 -2.13
N TRP A 560 -7.70 13.78 -1.11
CA TRP A 560 -7.30 14.49 0.11
C TRP A 560 -6.42 15.71 -0.16
N GLY A 561 -6.85 16.85 0.35
CA GLY A 561 -6.17 18.13 0.24
C GLY A 561 -7.13 19.27 0.52
N PRO A 562 -6.64 20.49 0.82
CA PRO A 562 -7.49 21.61 1.15
C PRO A 562 -8.22 22.14 -0.09
N LYS A 563 -9.56 22.12 -0.07
CA LYS A 563 -10.41 22.59 -1.17
C LYS A 563 -11.15 23.87 -0.81
N VAL A 564 -11.22 24.79 -1.78
CA VAL A 564 -12.03 26.01 -1.66
C VAL A 564 -13.49 25.62 -1.83
N ALA A 565 -14.36 26.09 -0.95
CA ALA A 565 -15.80 25.86 -1.02
C ALA A 565 -16.54 27.16 -0.64
N ASP A 566 -17.61 27.47 -1.36
CA ASP A 566 -18.50 28.57 -0.97
C ASP A 566 -19.24 28.22 0.32
N ASP A 567 -19.49 29.22 1.16
CA ASP A 567 -20.23 29.03 2.40
C ASP A 567 -21.70 28.66 2.13
N TRP A 568 -22.19 27.68 2.87
CA TRP A 568 -23.60 27.30 2.89
C TRP A 568 -24.36 28.17 3.91
N SER A 569 -25.69 28.04 3.94
CA SER A 569 -26.51 28.86 4.84
C SER A 569 -26.29 28.61 6.34
N THR A 570 -25.54 27.57 6.68
CA THR A 570 -25.26 27.08 8.03
C THR A 570 -23.79 26.65 8.10
N ASP A 571 -23.14 27.00 9.21
CA ASP A 571 -21.75 26.64 9.48
C ASP A 571 -21.58 25.11 9.44
N LEU A 572 -20.40 24.67 9.00
CA LEU A 572 -19.95 23.28 8.86
C LEU A 572 -20.67 22.41 7.80
N VAL A 573 -21.86 22.78 7.34
CA VAL A 573 -22.63 21.92 6.43
C VAL A 573 -21.92 21.70 5.09
N LYS A 574 -21.13 22.67 4.62
CA LYS A 574 -20.32 22.52 3.40
C LYS A 574 -19.29 21.39 3.47
N HIS A 575 -18.85 20.99 4.66
CA HIS A 575 -17.86 19.92 4.84
C HIS A 575 -18.50 18.53 4.67
N ALA A 576 -19.79 18.41 4.99
CA ALA A 576 -20.55 17.18 4.82
C ALA A 576 -20.91 16.86 3.35
N ASP A 577 -20.81 17.83 2.44
CA ASP A 577 -20.78 17.62 0.99
C ASP A 577 -19.34 17.28 0.55
N THR A 578 -18.95 16.06 0.90
CA THR A 578 -17.57 15.57 0.74
C THR A 578 -17.22 15.35 -0.73
N ASP A 579 -18.20 15.02 -1.58
CA ASP A 579 -18.00 14.87 -3.02
C ASP A 579 -18.08 16.21 -3.78
N GLY A 580 -18.66 17.24 -3.16
CA GLY A 580 -18.73 18.62 -3.66
C GLY A 580 -19.82 18.83 -4.71
N ASN A 581 -20.77 17.89 -4.85
CA ASN A 581 -21.80 17.94 -5.88
C ASN A 581 -22.95 18.93 -5.55
N GLY A 582 -22.90 19.58 -4.38
CA GLY A 582 -23.90 20.53 -3.90
C GLY A 582 -25.10 19.87 -3.19
N SER A 583 -25.06 18.57 -2.93
CA SER A 583 -26.11 17.79 -2.27
C SER A 583 -25.51 16.78 -1.30
N ILE A 584 -25.96 16.81 -0.04
CA ILE A 584 -25.49 15.84 0.97
C ILE A 584 -26.37 14.61 0.92
N ASP A 585 -25.80 13.48 0.52
CA ASP A 585 -26.50 12.21 0.41
C ASP A 585 -25.62 10.99 0.71
N THR A 586 -26.00 9.82 0.19
CA THR A 586 -25.30 8.56 0.43
C THR A 586 -23.97 8.44 -0.31
N ALA A 587 -23.74 9.21 -1.37
CA ALA A 587 -22.50 9.20 -2.14
C ALA A 587 -21.32 9.79 -1.36
N ASP A 588 -21.59 10.76 -0.47
CA ASP A 588 -20.58 11.38 0.40
C ASP A 588 -19.86 10.39 1.32
N VAL A 589 -20.60 9.35 1.71
CA VAL A 589 -20.07 8.31 2.58
C VAL A 589 -18.88 7.60 1.92
N GLU A 590 -18.93 7.36 0.62
CA GLU A 590 -17.83 6.70 -0.10
C GLU A 590 -16.55 7.54 -0.14
N VAL A 591 -16.66 8.88 -0.15
CA VAL A 591 -15.49 9.77 -0.13
C VAL A 591 -14.75 9.68 1.20
N THR A 592 -15.48 9.51 2.30
CA THR A 592 -14.89 9.25 3.63
C THR A 592 -14.07 7.97 3.62
N HIS A 593 -14.53 6.93 2.92
CA HIS A 593 -13.79 5.68 2.77
C HIS A 593 -12.58 5.82 1.86
N LEU A 594 -12.68 6.57 0.76
CA LEU A 594 -11.57 6.85 -0.14
C LEU A 594 -10.39 7.55 0.55
N ASN A 595 -10.68 8.42 1.52
CA ASN A 595 -9.69 9.18 2.26
C ASN A 595 -9.53 8.73 3.72
N TYR A 596 -9.98 7.51 4.05
CA TYR A 596 -10.01 7.03 5.43
C TYR A 596 -8.64 7.10 6.12
N ASN A 597 -8.64 7.57 7.36
CA ASN A 597 -7.49 7.73 8.24
C ASN A 597 -6.46 8.78 7.77
N LEU A 598 -6.75 9.55 6.71
CA LEU A 598 -5.96 10.72 6.36
C LEU A 598 -6.28 11.87 7.33
N ARG A 599 -5.23 12.59 7.71
CA ARG A 599 -5.24 13.63 8.75
C ARG A 599 -4.74 14.94 8.17
N ARG A 600 -5.31 16.05 8.64
CA ARG A 600 -4.81 17.39 8.32
C ARG A 600 -3.48 17.61 9.04
N PRO A 601 -2.59 18.48 8.51
CA PRO A 601 -1.34 18.82 9.19
C PRO A 601 -1.52 19.38 10.61
N ASP A 602 -2.65 20.04 10.89
CA ASP A 602 -2.98 20.62 12.20
C ASP A 602 -3.73 19.65 13.13
N TYR A 603 -3.99 18.42 12.69
CA TYR A 603 -4.69 17.43 13.48
C TYR A 603 -3.85 17.01 14.70
N VAL A 604 -4.44 17.12 15.88
CA VAL A 604 -3.84 16.65 17.13
C VAL A 604 -4.72 15.56 17.70
N GLU A 605 -4.19 14.34 17.70
CA GLU A 605 -4.92 13.19 18.23
C GLU A 605 -5.23 13.39 19.73
N SER A 606 -6.50 13.18 20.09
CA SER A 606 -6.98 13.33 21.47
C SER A 606 -7.99 12.21 21.78
N PRO A 607 -7.53 10.96 21.96
CA PRO A 607 -8.41 9.82 22.15
C PRO A 607 -9.24 9.93 23.42
N THR A 608 -10.50 9.51 23.34
CA THR A 608 -11.44 9.54 24.47
C THR A 608 -11.89 8.13 24.87
N TYR A 609 -11.94 7.89 26.18
CA TYR A 609 -12.37 6.63 26.77
C TYR A 609 -13.45 6.90 27.79
N VAL A 610 -14.68 6.50 27.47
CA VAL A 610 -15.84 6.66 28.35
C VAL A 610 -16.31 5.28 28.80
N GLU A 611 -16.15 4.98 30.09
CA GLU A 611 -16.62 3.72 30.67
C GLU A 611 -18.14 3.77 30.89
N GLY A 612 -18.84 2.74 30.42
CA GLY A 612 -20.30 2.63 30.53
C GLY A 612 -20.81 1.25 30.15
N PRO A 613 -22.02 0.86 30.62
CA PRO A 613 -22.60 -0.45 30.34
C PRO A 613 -23.27 -0.55 28.96
N GLU A 614 -23.41 0.55 28.22
CA GLU A 614 -24.22 0.62 27.00
C GLU A 614 -23.60 -0.18 25.85
N LEU A 615 -22.28 -0.05 25.65
CA LEU A 615 -21.53 -0.80 24.66
C LEU A 615 -20.72 -1.93 25.31
N GLN A 616 -20.87 -3.13 24.75
CA GLN A 616 -20.17 -4.32 25.25
C GLN A 616 -19.56 -5.08 24.08
N VAL A 617 -18.27 -5.40 24.20
CA VAL A 617 -17.57 -6.30 23.27
C VAL A 617 -17.35 -7.64 23.95
N GLY A 618 -17.57 -8.74 23.25
CA GLY A 618 -17.41 -10.06 23.84
C GLY A 618 -17.32 -11.17 22.80
N PRO A 619 -16.88 -12.38 23.19
CA PRO A 619 -16.86 -13.48 22.25
C PRO A 619 -18.29 -13.94 21.95
N ALA A 620 -18.56 -14.29 20.70
CA ALA A 620 -19.85 -14.83 20.29
C ALA A 620 -20.14 -16.21 20.93
N PHE A 621 -19.07 -16.92 21.35
CA PHE A 621 -19.15 -18.19 22.07
C PHE A 621 -18.58 -18.07 23.48
N PRO A 622 -19.13 -18.80 24.48
CA PRO A 622 -18.64 -18.77 25.85
C PRO A 622 -17.14 -19.09 25.95
N ASN A 623 -16.43 -18.32 26.77
CA ASN A 623 -14.98 -18.43 27.03
C ASN A 623 -14.06 -18.11 25.83
N GLY A 624 -14.56 -17.54 24.74
CA GLY A 624 -13.72 -17.24 23.56
C GLY A 624 -12.57 -16.26 23.78
N PHE A 625 -12.56 -15.50 24.89
CA PHE A 625 -11.47 -14.60 25.28
C PHE A 625 -10.60 -15.14 26.42
N ASN A 626 -10.77 -16.42 26.81
CA ASN A 626 -10.00 -17.01 27.91
C ASN A 626 -9.20 -18.22 27.41
N GLY A 627 -7.87 -18.10 27.40
CA GLY A 627 -6.97 -19.14 26.91
C GLY A 627 -6.89 -19.18 25.38
N VAL A 628 -6.76 -18.02 24.76
CA VAL A 628 -6.63 -17.82 23.32
C VAL A 628 -5.23 -18.26 22.87
N ASN A 629 -5.12 -19.06 21.81
CA ASN A 629 -3.84 -19.54 21.29
C ASN A 629 -3.39 -18.70 20.08
N ALA A 630 -2.09 -18.70 19.81
CA ALA A 630 -1.53 -18.12 18.59
C ALA A 630 -2.19 -18.70 17.32
N GLY A 631 -2.40 -17.87 16.31
CA GLY A 631 -3.04 -18.20 15.03
C GLY A 631 -4.53 -18.53 15.13
N SER A 632 -5.15 -18.35 16.30
CA SER A 632 -6.58 -18.60 16.46
C SER A 632 -7.43 -17.44 15.94
N ILE A 633 -8.67 -17.78 15.63
CA ILE A 633 -9.66 -16.85 15.11
C ILE A 633 -10.80 -16.77 16.14
N VAL A 634 -11.13 -15.56 16.57
CA VAL A 634 -12.15 -15.33 17.60
C VAL A 634 -13.33 -14.55 17.04
N LEU A 635 -14.48 -15.23 16.91
CA LEU A 635 -15.73 -14.59 16.55
C LEU A 635 -16.17 -13.66 17.69
N THR A 636 -16.19 -12.37 17.40
CA THR A 636 -16.39 -11.27 18.34
C THR A 636 -17.68 -10.54 18.02
N ARG A 637 -18.40 -10.16 19.06
CA ARG A 637 -19.70 -9.51 18.99
C ARG A 637 -19.67 -8.21 19.77
N ILE A 638 -20.25 -7.18 19.18
CA ILE A 638 -20.62 -5.95 19.86
C ILE A 638 -22.10 -6.02 20.21
N SER A 639 -22.46 -5.67 21.43
CA SER A 639 -23.84 -5.55 21.91
C SER A 639 -24.11 -4.10 22.32
N LEU A 640 -25.35 -3.65 22.11
CA LEU A 640 -25.80 -2.30 22.44
C LEU A 640 -27.02 -2.38 23.34
N ALA A 641 -26.97 -1.73 24.51
CA ALA A 641 -28.13 -1.59 25.38
C ALA A 641 -29.17 -0.64 24.78
N ASP A 642 -30.41 -0.64 25.29
CA ASP A 642 -31.42 0.34 24.87
C ASP A 642 -31.00 1.76 25.26
N VAL A 643 -30.71 2.59 24.27
CA VAL A 643 -30.38 4.02 24.41
C VAL A 643 -31.53 4.84 23.83
N SER A 644 -32.16 5.66 24.66
CA SER A 644 -33.28 6.50 24.25
C SER A 644 -32.84 7.56 23.23
N GLU A 645 -33.65 7.74 22.18
CA GLU A 645 -33.45 8.78 21.14
C GLU A 645 -32.16 8.62 20.33
N LEU A 646 -31.54 7.44 20.32
CA LEU A 646 -30.31 7.18 19.57
C LEU A 646 -30.58 7.21 18.05
N LYS A 647 -30.13 8.26 17.37
CA LYS A 647 -30.26 8.44 15.93
C LYS A 647 -29.04 7.92 15.18
N GLY A 648 -27.86 8.24 15.70
CA GLY A 648 -26.57 7.86 15.15
C GLY A 648 -25.59 7.47 16.24
N LEU A 649 -24.68 6.55 15.91
CA LEU A 649 -23.67 6.02 16.80
C LEU A 649 -22.39 5.77 16.01
N SER A 650 -21.27 6.30 16.51
CA SER A 650 -19.91 6.08 16.04
C SER A 650 -19.03 5.67 17.22
N PHE A 651 -18.08 4.76 17.00
CA PHE A 651 -17.03 4.41 17.96
C PHE A 651 -15.91 3.62 17.27
N SER A 652 -14.75 3.54 17.91
CA SER A 652 -13.67 2.62 17.52
C SER A 652 -13.46 1.52 18.55
N ILE A 653 -13.07 0.33 18.09
CA ILE A 653 -12.50 -0.72 18.92
C ILE A 653 -10.98 -0.65 18.80
N GLU A 654 -10.31 -0.40 19.92
CA GLU A 654 -8.86 -0.45 20.06
C GLU A 654 -8.41 -1.80 20.59
N PHE A 655 -7.34 -2.34 20.00
CA PHE A 655 -6.65 -3.54 20.47
C PHE A 655 -5.13 -3.45 20.24
N ASP A 656 -4.38 -4.30 20.93
CA ASP A 656 -2.92 -4.34 20.84
C ASP A 656 -2.46 -5.19 19.65
N THR A 657 -1.85 -4.56 18.66
CA THR A 657 -1.33 -5.19 17.43
C THR A 657 -0.19 -6.17 17.69
N ARG A 658 0.39 -6.23 18.89
CA ARG A 658 1.33 -7.31 19.28
C ARG A 658 0.65 -8.65 19.49
N TYR A 659 -0.66 -8.66 19.72
CA TYR A 659 -1.44 -9.87 20.01
C TYR A 659 -2.42 -10.25 18.89
N PHE A 660 -2.84 -9.28 18.07
CA PHE A 660 -3.78 -9.49 16.98
C PHE A 660 -3.21 -8.98 15.66
N ASP A 661 -3.38 -9.76 14.59
CA ASP A 661 -3.06 -9.32 13.22
C ASP A 661 -4.20 -8.47 12.63
N GLY A 662 -5.40 -8.51 13.20
CA GLY A 662 -6.53 -7.70 12.77
C GLY A 662 -7.88 -8.41 12.69
N THR A 663 -8.62 -8.15 11.60
CA THR A 663 -9.91 -8.80 11.34
C THR A 663 -9.95 -9.48 9.97
N ILE A 664 -10.76 -10.54 9.86
CA ILE A 664 -10.89 -11.33 8.62
C ILE A 664 -12.00 -10.78 7.71
N HIS A 665 -12.83 -9.85 8.19
CA HIS A 665 -13.88 -9.28 7.37
C HIS A 665 -13.37 -8.04 6.64
N PRO A 666 -13.74 -7.84 5.36
CA PRO A 666 -13.35 -6.65 4.64
C PRO A 666 -13.95 -5.40 5.28
N ALA A 667 -13.36 -4.23 5.04
CA ALA A 667 -14.06 -2.98 5.30
C ALA A 667 -15.43 -3.00 4.59
N THR A 668 -16.41 -2.35 5.17
CA THR A 668 -17.73 -2.21 4.56
C THR A 668 -18.27 -0.86 4.93
N ILE A 669 -18.39 0.00 3.93
CA ILE A 669 -19.09 1.25 4.05
C ILE A 669 -20.29 1.21 3.10
N SER A 670 -21.41 1.78 3.50
CA SER A 670 -22.60 1.81 2.65
C SER A 670 -23.57 2.89 3.10
N GLY A 671 -24.14 3.60 2.13
CA GLY A 671 -25.29 4.46 2.32
C GLY A 671 -26.54 3.91 1.64
N SER A 672 -27.69 4.05 2.30
CA SER A 672 -29.00 3.73 1.73
C SER A 672 -30.04 4.76 2.19
N SER A 673 -31.24 4.71 1.62
CA SER A 673 -32.36 5.56 2.08
C SER A 673 -32.79 5.28 3.52
N GLU A 674 -32.37 4.16 4.11
CA GLU A 674 -32.75 3.73 5.45
C GLU A 674 -31.65 4.00 6.49
N GLU A 675 -30.38 3.81 6.11
CA GLU A 675 -29.25 3.82 7.02
C GLU A 675 -27.93 4.11 6.29
N LEU A 676 -27.05 4.85 6.98
CA LEU A 676 -25.61 4.88 6.71
C LEU A 676 -24.91 3.90 7.65
N TYR A 677 -23.94 3.15 7.15
CA TYR A 677 -23.20 2.14 7.90
C TYR A 677 -21.72 2.16 7.52
N ALA A 678 -20.85 2.05 8.51
CA ALA A 678 -19.43 1.78 8.33
C ALA A 678 -18.94 0.71 9.30
N ARG A 679 -18.14 -0.21 8.77
CA ARG A 679 -17.04 -0.90 9.44
C ARG A 679 -15.77 -0.54 8.66
N MET A 680 -14.94 0.29 9.25
CA MET A 680 -13.73 0.78 8.62
C MET A 680 -12.65 -0.30 8.55
N PRO A 681 -11.69 -0.19 7.61
CA PRO A 681 -10.53 -1.08 7.59
C PRO A 681 -9.71 -0.89 8.87
N LEU A 682 -8.93 -1.92 9.21
CA LEU A 682 -7.96 -1.80 10.31
C LEU A 682 -6.90 -0.77 9.95
N ASN A 683 -6.61 0.15 10.86
CA ASN A 683 -5.46 1.05 10.74
C ASN A 683 -4.24 0.51 11.50
N GLU A 684 -3.07 1.08 11.23
CA GLU A 684 -1.78 0.68 11.83
C GLU A 684 -1.73 0.85 13.36
N GLU A 685 -2.62 1.69 13.90
CA GLU A 685 -2.75 1.96 15.35
C GLU A 685 -3.57 0.89 16.09
N GLY A 686 -4.09 -0.12 15.39
CA GLY A 686 -4.89 -1.17 16.02
C GLY A 686 -6.35 -0.76 16.28
N LEU A 687 -6.91 0.12 15.45
CA LEU A 687 -8.29 0.60 15.55
C LEU A 687 -9.19 0.00 14.46
N ILE A 688 -10.42 -0.34 14.84
CA ILE A 688 -11.51 -0.64 13.90
C ILE A 688 -12.67 0.31 14.19
N GLY A 689 -12.96 1.21 13.25
CA GLY A 689 -14.07 2.15 13.33
C GLY A 689 -15.41 1.52 12.97
N PHE A 690 -16.46 1.87 13.69
CA PHE A 690 -17.85 1.50 13.41
C PHE A 690 -18.75 2.73 13.47
N ALA A 691 -19.67 2.85 12.53
CA ALA A 691 -20.72 3.85 12.59
C ALA A 691 -22.05 3.36 12.00
N ARG A 692 -23.16 3.84 12.56
CA ARG A 692 -24.50 3.75 11.98
C ARG A 692 -25.26 5.04 12.17
N TYR A 693 -26.06 5.41 11.17
CA TYR A 693 -26.98 6.53 11.25
C TYR A 693 -28.31 6.18 10.57
N LYS A 694 -29.44 6.35 11.26
CA LYS A 694 -30.76 6.10 10.68
C LYS A 694 -31.25 7.29 9.86
N MET A 695 -31.45 7.11 8.56
CA MET A 695 -31.76 8.20 7.63
C MET A 695 -33.21 8.67 7.72
N ALA A 696 -34.17 7.75 7.86
CA ALA A 696 -35.58 8.10 7.85
C ALA A 696 -35.99 8.92 9.11
N PRO A 697 -36.81 9.98 8.96
CA PRO A 697 -37.28 10.76 10.11
C PRO A 697 -38.01 9.91 11.16
N GLY A 698 -37.67 10.08 12.42
CA GLY A 698 -38.27 9.36 13.55
C GLY A 698 -37.88 7.88 13.68
N THR A 699 -36.99 7.34 12.83
CA THR A 699 -36.37 6.02 13.05
C THR A 699 -35.11 6.16 13.89
N LEU A 700 -34.93 5.21 14.81
CA LEU A 700 -33.87 5.21 15.82
C LEU A 700 -33.12 3.87 15.79
N ILE A 701 -31.89 3.87 16.28
CA ILE A 701 -31.11 2.66 16.53
C ILE A 701 -31.65 1.99 17.80
N GLU A 702 -32.10 0.75 17.67
CA GLU A 702 -32.62 -0.03 18.81
C GLU A 702 -31.50 -0.79 19.52
N GLY A 703 -31.67 -1.03 20.83
CA GLY A 703 -30.79 -1.90 21.59
C GLY A 703 -30.86 -3.33 21.06
N THR A 704 -29.72 -4.01 21.00
CA THR A 704 -29.62 -5.36 20.44
C THR A 704 -28.49 -6.15 21.10
N GLY A 705 -28.76 -7.45 21.30
CA GLY A 705 -27.74 -8.39 21.78
C GLY A 705 -26.62 -8.62 20.77
N THR A 706 -26.82 -8.28 19.50
CA THR A 706 -25.81 -8.33 18.43
C THR A 706 -25.97 -7.06 17.59
N TYR A 707 -25.22 -6.02 17.95
CA TYR A 707 -25.09 -4.82 17.15
C TYR A 707 -24.21 -5.07 15.93
N GLU A 708 -23.04 -5.67 16.16
CA GLU A 708 -22.08 -6.01 15.11
C GLU A 708 -21.45 -7.38 15.39
N LEU A 709 -21.09 -8.08 14.32
CA LEU A 709 -20.38 -9.35 14.40
C LEU A 709 -19.16 -9.30 13.48
N PHE A 710 -17.99 -9.51 14.06
CA PHE A 710 -16.75 -9.54 13.31
C PHE A 710 -15.79 -10.56 13.91
N THR A 711 -14.67 -10.79 13.24
CA THR A 711 -13.78 -11.90 13.57
C THR A 711 -12.40 -11.32 13.79
N MET A 712 -11.86 -11.50 14.99
CA MET A 712 -10.49 -11.09 15.32
C MET A 712 -9.51 -12.22 15.03
N GLN A 713 -8.40 -11.89 14.37
CA GLN A 713 -7.31 -12.80 14.09
C GLN A 713 -6.18 -12.56 15.09
N VAL A 714 -5.81 -13.62 15.82
CA VAL A 714 -4.70 -13.62 16.77
C VAL A 714 -3.42 -13.93 16.01
N ARG A 715 -2.32 -13.24 16.34
CA ARG A 715 -1.05 -13.45 15.63
C ARG A 715 -0.64 -14.91 15.63
N GLU A 716 -0.15 -15.38 14.49
CA GLU A 716 0.43 -16.73 14.38
C GLU A 716 1.71 -16.87 15.21
N TYR A 717 2.48 -15.77 15.30
CA TYR A 717 3.68 -15.64 16.11
C TYR A 717 3.61 -14.33 16.89
N PHE A 718 3.87 -14.38 18.19
CA PHE A 718 4.02 -13.18 19.00
C PHE A 718 5.45 -12.68 18.89
N ASP A 719 5.65 -11.37 18.77
CA ASP A 719 6.98 -10.78 18.90
C ASP A 719 7.42 -10.90 20.36
N ILE A 720 8.38 -11.78 20.61
CA ILE A 720 8.75 -12.20 21.96
C ILE A 720 9.84 -11.27 22.51
N PRO A 721 9.70 -10.74 23.74
CA PRO A 721 8.59 -10.95 24.68
C PRO A 721 7.44 -9.95 24.57
N VAL A 722 6.21 -10.43 24.76
CA VAL A 722 5.01 -9.57 24.86
C VAL A 722 4.86 -9.02 26.29
N PRO A 723 4.19 -7.87 26.49
CA PRO A 723 4.12 -7.24 27.82
C PRO A 723 3.37 -8.03 28.90
N SER A 724 2.46 -8.93 28.53
CA SER A 724 1.52 -9.58 29.46
C SER A 724 0.93 -10.86 28.83
N ASP A 725 0.34 -11.73 29.63
CA ASP A 725 -0.53 -12.80 29.14
C ASP A 725 -1.96 -12.33 28.86
N THR A 726 -2.24 -11.07 29.15
CA THR A 726 -3.55 -10.44 29.03
C THR A 726 -3.43 -9.15 28.24
N SER A 727 -4.22 -9.03 27.16
CA SER A 727 -4.47 -7.79 26.42
C SER A 727 -5.92 -7.35 26.58
N TYR A 728 -6.30 -6.22 25.99
CA TYR A 728 -7.62 -5.62 26.15
C TYR A 728 -8.22 -5.21 24.81
N LEU A 729 -9.54 -5.35 24.72
CA LEU A 729 -10.36 -4.65 23.74
C LEU A 729 -11.03 -3.47 24.44
N ARG A 730 -10.93 -2.28 23.85
CA ARG A 730 -11.46 -1.04 24.43
C ARG A 730 -12.30 -0.30 23.41
N PHE A 731 -13.39 0.30 23.87
CA PHE A 731 -14.09 1.30 23.09
C PHE A 731 -13.39 2.65 23.24
N ARG A 732 -13.19 3.32 22.13
CA ARG A 732 -12.56 4.64 22.02
C ARG A 732 -13.44 5.54 21.14
N ASP A 733 -13.41 6.85 21.38
CA ASP A 733 -14.06 7.87 20.54
C ASP A 733 -15.54 7.58 20.27
N ILE A 734 -16.27 7.34 21.37
CA ILE A 734 -17.69 7.00 21.32
C ILE A 734 -18.51 8.29 21.15
N VAL A 735 -19.22 8.40 20.03
CA VAL A 735 -20.12 9.51 19.73
C VAL A 735 -21.51 9.00 19.42
N ALA A 736 -22.49 9.45 20.19
CA ALA A 736 -23.90 9.12 20.00
C ALA A 736 -24.72 10.40 19.86
N VAL A 737 -25.58 10.46 18.85
CA VAL A 737 -26.36 11.66 18.51
C VAL A 737 -27.85 11.39 18.50
N ARG A 738 -28.64 12.40 18.87
CA ARG A 738 -30.08 12.48 18.61
C ARG A 738 -30.37 13.02 17.21
N GLU A 739 -31.64 13.01 16.83
CA GLU A 739 -32.11 13.55 15.54
C GLU A 739 -31.87 15.06 15.37
N ASP A 740 -31.71 15.82 16.46
CA ASP A 740 -31.34 17.24 16.42
C ASP A 740 -29.83 17.50 16.45
N GLY A 741 -29.01 16.43 16.38
CA GLY A 741 -27.55 16.50 16.49
C GLY A 741 -27.02 16.60 17.92
N SER A 742 -27.87 16.69 18.95
CA SER A 742 -27.39 16.74 20.33
C SER A 742 -26.76 15.42 20.80
N LEU A 743 -25.65 15.52 21.53
CA LEU A 743 -24.92 14.34 22.02
C LEU A 743 -25.68 13.59 23.12
N ILE A 744 -25.51 12.27 23.14
CA ILE A 744 -25.98 11.36 24.18
C ILE A 744 -24.75 10.78 24.90
N PRO A 745 -24.60 10.98 26.23
CA PRO A 745 -23.50 10.38 26.96
C PRO A 745 -23.74 8.88 27.09
N ILE A 746 -22.87 8.09 26.47
CA ILE A 746 -22.81 6.63 26.60
C ILE A 746 -21.36 6.20 26.78
N GLY A 747 -21.14 5.01 27.32
CA GLY A 747 -19.80 4.44 27.44
C GLY A 747 -19.72 2.99 26.99
N GLY A 748 -18.50 2.48 26.92
CA GLY A 748 -18.20 1.10 26.57
C GLY A 748 -17.39 0.40 27.64
N MET A 749 -17.58 -0.90 27.77
CA MET A 749 -16.83 -1.73 28.71
C MET A 749 -15.49 -2.17 28.11
N THR A 750 -14.41 -1.96 28.86
CA THR A 750 -13.11 -2.59 28.58
C THR A 750 -13.15 -4.09 28.88
N VAL A 751 -12.69 -4.93 27.95
CA VAL A 751 -12.75 -6.40 28.09
C VAL A 751 -11.37 -7.03 27.95
N PRO A 752 -10.94 -7.88 28.91
CA PRO A 752 -9.66 -8.57 28.83
C PRO A 752 -9.74 -9.79 27.90
N VAL A 753 -8.63 -10.04 27.21
CA VAL A 753 -8.36 -11.25 26.41
C VAL A 753 -7.11 -11.92 26.94
N ILE A 754 -7.23 -13.18 27.37
CA ILE A 754 -6.15 -13.94 28.02
C ILE A 754 -5.58 -14.94 27.02
N PHE A 755 -4.26 -14.88 26.82
CA PHE A 755 -3.51 -15.69 25.86
C PHE A 755 -2.75 -16.83 26.53
N ASN A 756 -2.70 -17.98 25.87
CA ASN A 756 -1.95 -19.15 26.31
C ASN A 756 -0.57 -19.21 25.68
N GLY A 757 0.43 -19.59 26.47
CA GLY A 757 1.76 -19.93 25.95
C GLY A 757 2.55 -18.74 25.43
N VAL A 758 2.13 -17.52 25.75
CA VAL A 758 2.93 -16.32 25.48
C VAL A 758 4.10 -16.23 26.46
N PHE A 759 5.24 -15.85 25.91
CA PHE A 759 6.41 -15.50 26.70
C PHE A 759 6.26 -14.04 27.09
N VAL A 760 5.84 -13.84 28.34
CA VAL A 760 5.75 -12.51 28.95
C VAL A 760 7.14 -12.03 29.27
N ASP A 761 7.40 -10.76 29.04
CA ASP A 761 8.63 -10.12 29.52
C ASP A 761 8.66 -10.25 31.05
N THR A 762 9.47 -11.20 31.51
CA THR A 762 9.69 -11.47 32.93
C THR A 762 11.04 -10.94 33.36
N GLU A 763 11.58 -9.92 32.65
CA GLU A 763 12.57 -9.05 33.27
C GLU A 763 11.93 -8.41 34.52
N ASP A 764 12.04 -9.13 35.63
CA ASP A 764 12.35 -8.55 36.92
C ASP A 764 13.50 -7.59 36.67
N VAL A 765 13.18 -6.33 36.36
CA VAL A 765 14.15 -5.24 36.32
C VAL A 765 14.94 -5.39 37.61
N PRO A 766 16.25 -5.70 37.56
CA PRO A 766 17.03 -5.83 38.76
C PRO A 766 16.79 -4.56 39.57
N ALA A 767 16.54 -4.67 40.86
CA ALA A 767 16.23 -3.55 41.76
C ALA A 767 17.31 -2.42 41.78
N GLN A 768 18.33 -2.51 40.92
CA GLN A 768 19.38 -1.54 40.68
C GLN A 768 19.07 -0.49 39.59
N GLU A 769 18.02 -0.62 38.76
CA GLU A 769 17.71 0.35 37.68
C GLU A 769 16.40 1.14 37.84
N GLN A 770 15.76 1.09 39.00
CA GLN A 770 14.56 1.90 39.29
C GLN A 770 14.92 3.31 39.78
N LEU A 771 14.15 4.30 39.31
CA LEU A 771 14.19 5.68 39.82
C LEU A 771 13.67 5.69 41.27
N GLN A 772 14.56 5.84 42.25
CA GLN A 772 14.19 5.84 43.68
C GLN A 772 14.08 7.26 44.21
N VAL A 773 12.94 7.59 44.83
CA VAL A 773 12.74 8.89 45.48
C VAL A 773 12.70 8.75 47.00
N PHE A 774 13.54 9.48 47.72
CA PHE A 774 13.55 9.45 49.19
C PHE A 774 14.05 10.76 49.82
N PRO A 775 13.59 11.13 51.03
CA PRO A 775 12.44 10.53 51.72
C PRO A 775 11.14 10.83 50.95
N ASN A 776 10.24 9.87 50.87
CA ASN A 776 8.91 10.04 50.31
C ASN A 776 7.90 9.37 51.25
N PRO A 777 7.13 10.11 52.07
CA PRO A 777 6.92 11.56 51.98
C PRO A 777 8.13 12.43 52.35
N THR A 778 8.25 13.62 51.75
CA THR A 778 9.28 14.64 52.02
C THR A 778 8.71 15.88 52.69
N THR A 779 9.49 16.57 53.53
CA THR A 779 9.16 17.90 54.09
C THR A 779 9.88 19.03 53.35
N GLY A 780 10.56 18.75 52.24
CA GLY A 780 11.29 19.75 51.47
C GLY A 780 12.31 19.13 50.52
N GLN A 781 13.36 18.47 51.01
CA GLN A 781 14.36 17.88 50.11
C GLN A 781 13.94 16.50 49.62
N LEU A 782 14.01 16.28 48.31
CA LEU A 782 13.73 15.01 47.66
C LEU A 782 14.99 14.54 46.92
N HIS A 783 15.59 13.45 47.38
CA HIS A 783 16.67 12.77 46.66
C HIS A 783 16.05 11.84 45.61
N VAL A 784 16.56 11.94 44.39
CA VAL A 784 16.16 11.14 43.24
C VAL A 784 17.39 10.37 42.79
N ASN A 785 17.38 9.06 42.97
CA ASN A 785 18.46 8.17 42.53
C ASN A 785 18.02 7.44 41.25
N PHE A 786 18.93 7.37 40.28
CA PHE A 786 18.78 6.68 38.99
C PHE A 786 20.11 5.99 38.65
N PRO A 787 20.47 4.92 39.37
CA PRO A 787 21.79 4.29 39.26
C PRO A 787 22.02 3.75 37.84
N GLY A 788 23.19 4.04 37.25
CA GLY A 788 23.53 3.59 35.90
C GLY A 788 22.81 4.33 34.76
N GLN A 789 21.97 5.32 35.05
CA GLN A 789 21.21 6.09 34.06
C GLN A 789 21.64 7.57 34.03
N GLN A 790 21.46 8.20 32.87
CA GLN A 790 21.65 9.64 32.67
C GLN A 790 20.27 10.31 32.54
N VAL A 791 20.00 11.30 33.41
CA VAL A 791 18.76 12.07 33.38
C VAL A 791 19.02 13.46 32.83
N GLU A 792 18.31 13.83 31.78
CA GLU A 792 18.43 15.11 31.10
C GLU A 792 17.56 16.19 31.76
N GLN A 793 16.46 15.79 32.40
CA GLN A 793 15.55 16.72 33.06
C GLN A 793 14.75 16.06 34.17
N LEU A 794 14.52 16.78 35.27
CA LEU A 794 13.62 16.42 36.35
C LEU A 794 12.56 17.51 36.54
N GLU A 795 11.28 17.13 36.62
CA GLU A 795 10.19 18.06 36.85
C GLU A 795 9.20 17.54 37.90
N VAL A 796 8.78 18.37 38.85
CA VAL A 796 7.71 18.04 39.80
C VAL A 796 6.44 18.74 39.37
N TRP A 797 5.37 17.99 39.22
CA TRP A 797 4.06 18.44 38.75
C TRP A 797 3.02 18.33 39.86
N ASN A 798 2.14 19.32 39.97
CA ASN A 798 1.00 19.28 40.88
C ASN A 798 -0.20 18.52 40.26
N SER A 799 -1.26 18.30 41.04
CA SER A 799 -2.47 17.59 40.61
C SER A 799 -3.29 18.32 39.53
N THR A 800 -2.99 19.59 39.23
CA THR A 800 -3.64 20.37 38.17
C THR A 800 -2.82 20.37 36.88
N GLY A 801 -1.78 19.53 36.77
CA GLY A 801 -0.97 19.43 35.57
C GLY A 801 -0.05 20.63 35.33
N GLN A 802 0.47 21.26 36.39
CA GLN A 802 1.47 22.34 36.26
C GLN A 802 2.81 21.92 36.87
N ALA A 803 3.91 22.18 36.17
CA ALA A 803 5.26 21.98 36.69
C ALA A 803 5.59 23.05 37.75
N VAL A 804 5.75 22.62 39.01
CA VAL A 804 6.02 23.49 40.16
C VAL A 804 7.50 23.55 40.54
N ARG A 805 8.30 22.57 40.09
CA ARG A 805 9.77 22.57 40.17
C ARG A 805 10.37 21.93 38.93
N ARG A 806 11.52 22.41 38.48
CA ARG A 806 12.29 21.87 37.36
C ARG A 806 13.78 21.91 37.66
N ALA A 807 14.52 20.90 37.20
CA ALA A 807 15.97 20.86 37.20
C ALA A 807 16.43 20.27 35.86
N GLN A 808 17.41 20.91 35.23
CA GLN A 808 17.92 20.52 33.92
C GLN A 808 19.33 19.93 34.06
N GLY A 809 19.55 18.79 33.42
CA GLY A 809 20.74 17.97 33.51
C GLY A 809 21.83 18.33 32.48
N PRO A 810 22.73 17.39 32.15
CA PRO A 810 22.68 15.96 32.49
C PRO A 810 23.06 15.66 33.94
N PHE A 811 22.26 14.82 34.60
CA PHE A 811 22.56 14.26 35.91
C PHE A 811 22.95 12.79 35.78
N HIS A 812 23.92 12.35 36.58
CA HIS A 812 24.42 10.97 36.58
C HIS A 812 24.17 10.35 37.96
N GLU A 813 23.57 9.16 37.98
CA GLU A 813 23.27 8.33 39.16
C GLU A 813 22.29 8.91 40.21
N GLN A 814 22.28 10.23 40.48
CA GLN A 814 21.37 10.87 41.43
C GLN A 814 21.30 12.41 41.27
N HIS A 815 20.21 13.00 41.78
CA HIS A 815 20.05 14.45 41.96
C HIS A 815 19.14 14.75 43.16
N THR A 816 19.23 15.95 43.74
CA THR A 816 18.37 16.36 44.86
C THR A 816 17.57 17.60 44.49
N LEU A 817 16.25 17.52 44.62
CA LEU A 817 15.32 18.62 44.38
C LEU A 817 14.91 19.28 45.70
N ASP A 818 14.84 20.62 45.70
CA ASP A 818 14.28 21.39 46.81
C ASP A 818 12.81 21.73 46.56
N LEU A 819 11.94 21.03 47.27
CA LEU A 819 10.49 21.18 47.28
C LEU A 819 10.00 22.02 48.47
N SER A 820 10.91 22.67 49.22
CA SER A 820 10.50 23.55 50.32
C SER A 820 9.60 24.68 49.81
N GLY A 821 8.58 24.99 50.62
CA GLY A 821 7.56 26.00 50.28
C GLY A 821 6.45 25.53 49.35
N LEU A 822 6.46 24.28 48.86
CA LEU A 822 5.29 23.70 48.19
C LEU A 822 4.21 23.33 49.22
N PRO A 823 2.91 23.53 48.92
CA PRO A 823 1.82 23.06 49.78
C PRO A 823 1.86 21.56 50.02
N ALA A 824 1.49 21.11 51.22
CA ALA A 824 1.35 19.68 51.50
C ALA A 824 0.32 19.05 50.55
N GLY A 825 0.68 17.94 49.90
CA GLY A 825 -0.13 17.37 48.84
C GLY A 825 0.58 16.30 48.03
N LEU A 826 -0.14 15.78 47.05
CA LEU A 826 0.36 14.77 46.12
C LEU A 826 0.91 15.44 44.85
N TYR A 827 2.11 15.05 44.47
CA TYR A 827 2.83 15.51 43.29
C TYR A 827 3.34 14.33 42.48
N THR A 828 3.74 14.62 41.25
CA THR A 828 4.31 13.65 40.32
C THR A 828 5.69 14.15 39.86
N LEU A 829 6.74 13.37 40.10
CA LEU A 829 8.07 13.61 39.56
C LEU A 829 8.17 12.96 38.17
N ARG A 830 8.59 13.73 37.16
CA ARG A 830 8.90 13.25 35.82
C ARG A 830 10.40 13.36 35.58
N ALA A 831 11.04 12.27 35.14
CA ALA A 831 12.44 12.22 34.78
C ALA A 831 12.56 11.90 33.29
N ARG A 832 13.19 12.78 32.50
CA ARG A 832 13.46 12.57 31.08
C ARG A 832 14.86 11.96 30.91
N MET A 833 14.93 10.83 30.23
CA MET A 833 16.15 10.10 29.91
C MET A 833 16.20 9.88 28.39
N ALA A 834 17.38 9.57 27.86
CA ALA A 834 17.56 9.22 26.44
C ALA A 834 16.70 8.01 26.01
N THR A 835 16.36 7.12 26.95
CA THR A 835 15.53 5.92 26.71
C THR A 835 14.03 6.14 26.99
N GLY A 836 13.61 7.38 27.26
CA GLY A 836 12.21 7.75 27.49
C GLY A 836 11.95 8.48 28.82
N MET A 837 10.68 8.58 29.20
CA MET A 837 10.26 9.28 30.42
C MET A 837 9.88 8.29 31.54
N ARG A 838 10.32 8.58 32.77
CA ARG A 838 9.89 7.86 33.98
C ARG A 838 9.14 8.79 34.92
N VAL A 839 8.16 8.23 35.62
CA VAL A 839 7.23 8.99 36.45
C VAL A 839 7.12 8.35 37.82
N GLU A 840 7.36 9.14 38.87
CA GLU A 840 7.29 8.69 40.26
C GLU A 840 6.36 9.55 41.11
N LYS A 841 5.70 8.92 42.08
CA LYS A 841 4.77 9.58 42.98
C LYS A 841 5.54 10.28 44.09
N VAL A 842 5.28 11.56 44.38
CA VAL A 842 5.92 12.31 45.48
C VAL A 842 4.88 12.91 46.42
N VAL A 843 5.00 12.67 47.71
CA VAL A 843 4.14 13.23 48.74
C VAL A 843 4.91 14.30 49.51
N VAL A 844 4.42 15.55 49.50
CA VAL A 844 4.97 16.65 50.30
C VAL A 844 4.16 16.80 51.59
N GLN A 845 4.84 16.81 52.73
CA GLN A 845 4.26 17.00 54.07
C GLN A 845 4.59 18.40 54.62
N PRO A 846 3.79 18.89 55.59
CA PRO A 846 3.96 20.22 56.19
C PRO A 846 5.33 20.48 56.83
#